data_AF-A0A974NA53-F1
#
_entry.id   AF-A0A974NA53-F1
#
_cell.length_a   1.000
_cell.length_b   1.000
_cell.length_c   1.000
_cell.angle_alpha   90.00
_cell.angle_beta   90.00
_cell.angle_gamma   90.00
#
_symmetry.space_group_name_H-M   'P 1'
#
loop_
_entity.id
_entity.type
_entity.pdbx_description
1 polymer ?
#
loop_
_entity_poly.entity_id
_entity_poly.type
_entity_poly.pdbx_seq_one_letter_code
_entity_poly.pdbx_strand_id
1 'polypeptide(L)'
;MTLSVPPARLTSPTNLSRQEARWRSDVVHVTALDVHVDVTGAVDAGTTGFPVSSTLHLVARQDVEGLWADFLGESVDRVVLDGAAVPVAWDGARVGLPALAAGEHEVVIQAVGRYSNSGQGLHRLTDPVDGATYLYTHFEPSDARRAWPCLDQPDLRARLRLTVTHPAGWTVLGNGTVATTRQVGAAVVSGLSATEPLPTYLTALAAGPWHRVTGTWVPAAPTAPVPLSWSCRSSLAAHLDADELLDLTGRGLSLYERTYTYPYPWGSYDCVLVPEYNIGAMENPGCVTFSEDAYLFRGPATRAQHAGRANTLLHEMCHMWFGDLVTPRWWEDTWLKESFADYTGTWAEEQLGYAEAWVAFASSRKLWAYQEDTRPDTTHPVVATVHDVEAARQAFDGITYAKGASVLKQLVAYVGQERFLAAANTWFAEHAFGNGELSEFLETLTHASGRDMGAWAHAWLRTSGPSYLSSTTQVHDARVARLTVRQEGVDLSTGRDVLRPHTLVVGLYSLDPSGALVRTHRLPVTLTGREAEVAGAVGLDVPDLVLVNDEDLTYAVVRPDARSLATARAHLADLADPLARSLLWSMLHNLVRDGLLEAEAFVDTVLHQADDTTEAATLATLLSQALQAATRYAGGGARAALVARLVGEDRGGRGPARGGWGLLRASAPGSDAQLVRARAWLSAAGQAGLAGEGDAAAGRVRRLLEGALSGLELTADLRWRALTALARLDAVTDEELSAQLEADPGALGVTRHLQASSSRPSTEAKEAVLARLLEDRTLGNDHVDALVAAFGVDAHRGLTAPLTTRYLAALEGIWSTRSQEIATRLVTGLFPAAGDSDDLRAVRRWLADHEQAPPALRRLVLRSYDDLDRAVRVRDATSRRSADA
;
A
#
# COMPACT_ATOMS: atom_id res chain seq x y z
N MET A 1 -20.42 41.41 -18.66
CA MET A 1 -19.52 40.68 -17.75
C MET A 1 -18.68 39.76 -18.61
N THR A 2 -17.39 39.59 -18.30
CA THR A 2 -16.50 38.69 -19.03
C THR A 2 -16.85 37.25 -18.67
N LEU A 3 -17.26 36.45 -19.66
CA LEU A 3 -17.52 35.01 -19.51
C LEU A 3 -16.23 34.31 -19.05
N SER A 4 -16.33 33.46 -18.02
CA SER A 4 -15.22 32.59 -17.63
C SER A 4 -15.22 31.33 -18.49
N VAL A 5 -14.09 31.04 -19.14
CA VAL A 5 -13.92 29.91 -20.08
C VAL A 5 -12.91 28.92 -19.49
N PRO A 6 -13.12 27.60 -19.64
CA PRO A 6 -12.22 26.60 -19.09
C PRO A 6 -10.82 26.63 -19.71
N PRO A 7 -9.81 26.14 -18.96
CA PRO A 7 -8.49 25.83 -19.50
C PRO A 7 -8.54 24.81 -20.65
N ALA A 8 -7.45 24.70 -21.40
CA ALA A 8 -7.32 23.69 -22.43
C ALA A 8 -7.35 22.28 -21.83
N ARG A 9 -8.14 21.39 -22.42
CA ARG A 9 -8.23 19.99 -22.03
C ARG A 9 -6.95 19.23 -22.34
N LEU A 10 -6.59 18.30 -21.46
CA LEU A 10 -5.49 17.35 -21.68
C LEU A 10 -5.74 16.42 -22.89
N THR A 11 -4.67 15.86 -23.44
CA THR A 11 -4.76 14.87 -24.53
C THR A 11 -5.40 13.56 -24.09
N SER A 12 -5.23 13.18 -22.82
CA SER A 12 -5.95 12.06 -22.20
C SER A 12 -7.39 12.51 -21.88
N PRO A 13 -8.41 12.03 -22.62
CA PRO A 13 -9.77 12.54 -22.49
C PRO A 13 -10.42 12.18 -21.15
N THR A 14 -9.91 11.15 -20.47
CA THR A 14 -10.35 10.69 -19.15
C THR A 14 -9.55 11.32 -18.02
N ASN A 15 -8.55 12.15 -18.29
CA ASN A 15 -7.78 12.80 -17.23
C ASN A 15 -8.35 14.19 -16.89
N LEU A 16 -8.04 14.64 -15.68
CA LEU A 16 -8.40 15.95 -15.15
C LEU A 16 -7.12 16.64 -14.66
N SER A 17 -6.83 17.81 -15.22
CA SER A 17 -5.71 18.63 -14.75
C SER A 17 -6.05 19.41 -13.49
N ARG A 18 -5.02 19.75 -12.72
CA ARG A 18 -5.11 20.69 -11.59
C ARG A 18 -5.67 22.04 -12.01
N GLN A 19 -5.35 22.51 -13.22
CA GLN A 19 -5.83 23.80 -13.72
C GLN A 19 -7.33 23.76 -14.00
N GLU A 20 -7.82 22.70 -14.65
CA GLU A 20 -9.26 22.48 -14.85
C GLU A 20 -9.99 22.37 -13.51
N ALA A 21 -9.44 21.63 -12.55
CA ALA A 21 -10.06 21.47 -11.24
C ALA A 21 -10.20 22.80 -10.49
N ARG A 22 -9.12 23.59 -10.44
CA ARG A 22 -9.13 24.93 -9.86
C ARG A 22 -10.15 25.85 -10.51
N TRP A 23 -10.16 25.88 -11.84
CA TRP A 23 -11.13 26.67 -12.57
C TRP A 23 -12.57 26.29 -12.19
N ARG A 24 -12.89 24.98 -12.05
CA ARG A 24 -14.23 24.55 -11.62
C ARG A 24 -14.58 25.11 -10.24
N SER A 25 -13.69 25.01 -9.25
CA SER A 25 -13.92 25.55 -7.89
C SER A 25 -14.02 27.08 -7.84
N ASP A 26 -13.34 27.78 -8.74
CA ASP A 26 -13.38 29.24 -8.85
C ASP A 26 -14.71 29.75 -9.43
N VAL A 27 -15.40 28.94 -10.24
CA VAL A 27 -16.61 29.36 -10.97
C VAL A 27 -17.90 28.75 -10.43
N VAL A 28 -17.85 27.57 -9.81
CA VAL A 28 -19.03 26.91 -9.23
C VAL A 28 -18.76 26.39 -7.81
N HIS A 29 -19.85 26.23 -7.07
CA HIS A 29 -19.89 25.48 -5.82
C HIS A 29 -21.00 24.43 -5.92
N VAL A 30 -20.75 23.20 -5.45
CA VAL A 30 -21.74 22.13 -5.43
C VAL A 30 -22.34 22.05 -4.03
N THR A 31 -23.61 22.39 -3.86
CA THR A 31 -24.25 22.40 -2.54
C THR A 31 -24.75 21.01 -2.14
N ALA A 32 -25.22 20.24 -3.11
CA ALA A 32 -25.69 18.87 -2.91
C ALA A 32 -25.54 18.02 -4.18
N LEU A 33 -25.40 16.71 -3.96
CA LEU A 33 -25.42 15.69 -4.99
C LEU A 33 -26.42 14.60 -4.57
N ASP A 34 -27.53 14.49 -5.27
CA ASP A 34 -28.48 13.37 -5.10
C ASP A 34 -28.21 12.31 -6.18
N VAL A 35 -27.92 11.08 -5.78
CA VAL A 35 -27.70 9.95 -6.69
C VAL A 35 -28.79 8.90 -6.48
N HIS A 36 -29.45 8.51 -7.57
CA HIS A 36 -30.31 7.34 -7.62
C HIS A 36 -29.68 6.27 -8.51
N VAL A 37 -29.42 5.09 -7.95
CA VAL A 37 -28.80 3.97 -8.67
C VAL A 37 -29.73 2.75 -8.63
N ASP A 38 -29.95 2.12 -9.78
CA ASP A 38 -30.75 0.89 -9.90
C ASP A 38 -29.86 -0.32 -10.21
N VAL A 39 -29.63 -1.14 -9.20
CA VAL A 39 -28.81 -2.36 -9.26
C VAL A 39 -29.66 -3.63 -9.30
N THR A 40 -30.95 -3.54 -9.64
CA THR A 40 -31.81 -4.74 -9.74
C THR A 40 -31.34 -5.74 -10.78
N GLY A 41 -30.71 -5.27 -11.85
CA GLY A 41 -30.11 -6.11 -12.90
C GLY A 41 -28.78 -6.76 -12.50
N ALA A 42 -28.19 -6.43 -11.35
CA ALA A 42 -26.86 -6.91 -10.97
C ALA A 42 -26.75 -8.44 -10.87
N VAL A 43 -27.85 -9.11 -10.50
CA VAL A 43 -27.95 -10.57 -10.34
C VAL A 43 -27.84 -11.33 -11.66
N ASP A 44 -28.04 -10.66 -12.80
CA ASP A 44 -27.80 -11.24 -14.11
C ASP A 44 -26.36 -10.94 -14.56
N ALA A 45 -25.56 -12.00 -14.64
CA ALA A 45 -24.17 -11.91 -15.10
C ALA A 45 -24.05 -11.32 -16.52
N GLY A 46 -25.07 -11.47 -17.37
CA GLY A 46 -25.12 -10.91 -18.73
C GLY A 46 -25.35 -9.40 -18.77
N THR A 47 -25.85 -8.80 -17.69
CA THR A 47 -26.07 -7.36 -17.59
C THR A 47 -24.75 -6.65 -17.28
N THR A 48 -24.31 -5.72 -18.14
CA THR A 48 -23.03 -5.00 -18.00
C THR A 48 -23.16 -3.63 -17.35
N GLY A 49 -24.33 -2.99 -17.47
CA GLY A 49 -24.60 -1.66 -16.97
C GLY A 49 -25.77 -1.58 -16.00
N PHE A 50 -25.97 -0.39 -15.43
CA PHE A 50 -27.05 -0.09 -14.50
C PHE A 50 -27.60 1.32 -14.70
N PRO A 51 -28.92 1.54 -14.62
CA PRO A 51 -29.49 2.88 -14.67
C PRO A 51 -29.02 3.73 -13.48
N VAL A 52 -28.67 4.98 -13.76
CA VAL A 52 -28.25 5.94 -12.74
C VAL A 52 -28.73 7.35 -13.07
N SER A 53 -29.10 8.10 -12.04
CA SER A 53 -29.50 9.50 -12.14
C SER A 53 -28.75 10.32 -11.09
N SER A 54 -27.99 11.30 -11.53
CA SER A 54 -27.35 12.30 -10.66
C SER A 54 -28.10 13.62 -10.77
N THR A 55 -28.41 14.24 -9.64
CA THR A 55 -28.89 15.63 -9.55
C THR A 55 -27.83 16.45 -8.84
N LEU A 56 -27.22 17.38 -9.57
CA LEU A 56 -26.23 18.31 -9.09
C LEU A 56 -26.92 19.64 -8.78
N HIS A 57 -26.82 20.07 -7.53
CA HIS A 57 -27.26 21.40 -7.10
C HIS A 57 -26.05 22.31 -7.08
N LEU A 58 -26.02 23.28 -8.00
CA LEU A 58 -24.87 24.13 -8.27
C LEU A 58 -25.18 25.58 -7.93
N VAL A 59 -24.17 26.30 -7.45
CA VAL A 59 -24.16 27.77 -7.37
C VAL A 59 -23.05 28.27 -8.28
N ALA A 60 -23.41 28.85 -9.42
CA ALA A 60 -22.50 29.53 -10.31
C ALA A 60 -22.18 30.93 -9.74
N ARG A 61 -20.89 31.19 -9.47
CA ARG A 61 -20.42 32.45 -8.86
C ARG A 61 -20.46 33.63 -9.84
N GLN A 62 -20.51 33.32 -11.13
CA GLN A 62 -20.54 34.25 -12.27
C GLN A 62 -21.16 33.52 -13.47
N ASP A 63 -21.34 34.21 -14.60
CA ASP A 63 -21.73 33.54 -15.84
C ASP A 63 -20.61 32.60 -16.31
N VAL A 64 -20.93 31.31 -16.52
CA VAL A 64 -19.98 30.24 -16.87
C VAL A 64 -20.37 29.60 -18.18
N GLU A 65 -19.39 29.40 -19.07
CA GLU A 65 -19.56 28.63 -20.30
C GLU A 65 -18.52 27.49 -20.34
N GLY A 66 -18.93 26.33 -20.87
CA GLY A 66 -18.02 25.19 -21.05
C GLY A 66 -17.78 24.34 -19.80
N LEU A 67 -18.62 24.45 -18.77
CA LEU A 67 -18.60 23.54 -17.61
C LEU A 67 -19.01 22.12 -18.03
N TRP A 68 -18.52 21.10 -17.32
CA TRP A 68 -18.86 19.70 -17.57
C TRP A 68 -18.98 18.90 -16.26
N ALA A 69 -19.73 17.80 -16.31
CA ALA A 69 -19.66 16.71 -15.35
C ALA A 69 -18.81 15.56 -15.91
N ASP A 70 -18.11 14.83 -15.05
CA ASP A 70 -17.31 13.66 -15.40
C ASP A 70 -18.17 12.39 -15.36
N PHE A 71 -18.12 11.58 -16.42
CA PHE A 71 -18.82 10.29 -16.48
C PHE A 71 -18.22 9.30 -17.48
N LEU A 72 -17.88 8.09 -16.99
CA LEU A 72 -17.25 6.98 -17.71
C LEU A 72 -18.15 5.74 -17.77
N GLY A 73 -19.46 5.94 -17.98
CA GLY A 73 -20.43 4.85 -18.14
C GLY A 73 -20.64 4.39 -19.59
N GLU A 74 -21.78 3.74 -19.84
CA GLU A 74 -22.17 3.19 -21.15
C GLU A 74 -22.92 4.21 -22.02
N SER A 75 -23.80 5.01 -21.43
CA SER A 75 -24.56 6.05 -22.14
C SER A 75 -24.97 7.20 -21.24
N VAL A 76 -25.20 8.37 -21.84
CA VAL A 76 -25.94 9.49 -21.22
C VAL A 76 -27.22 9.67 -22.00
N ASP A 77 -28.35 9.44 -21.34
CA ASP A 77 -29.64 9.35 -22.01
C ASP A 77 -30.36 10.69 -22.00
N ARG A 78 -30.20 11.47 -20.93
CA ARG A 78 -30.88 12.75 -20.76
C ARG A 78 -30.10 13.69 -19.85
N VAL A 79 -30.06 14.97 -20.24
CA VAL A 79 -29.60 16.08 -19.40
C VAL A 79 -30.75 17.09 -19.25
N VAL A 80 -30.98 17.55 -18.03
CA VAL A 80 -31.95 18.59 -17.69
C VAL A 80 -31.22 19.69 -16.94
N LEU A 81 -31.43 20.93 -17.35
CA LEU A 81 -30.97 22.13 -16.65
C LEU A 81 -32.19 22.94 -16.23
N ASP A 82 -32.36 23.18 -14.94
CA ASP A 82 -33.44 23.99 -14.36
C ASP A 82 -34.85 23.55 -14.83
N GLY A 83 -35.07 22.23 -14.87
CA GLY A 83 -36.31 21.62 -15.33
C GLY A 83 -36.49 21.53 -16.86
N ALA A 84 -35.62 22.16 -17.66
CA ALA A 84 -35.66 22.10 -19.12
C ALA A 84 -34.70 21.04 -19.68
N ALA A 85 -35.19 20.18 -20.57
CA ALA A 85 -34.32 19.20 -21.25
C ALA A 85 -33.37 19.92 -22.22
N VAL A 86 -32.10 19.53 -22.20
CA VAL A 86 -31.05 20.08 -23.07
C VAL A 86 -30.39 18.98 -23.89
N PRO A 87 -29.80 19.29 -25.05
CA PRO A 87 -29.10 18.30 -25.86
C PRO A 87 -27.98 17.61 -25.07
N VAL A 88 -27.88 16.28 -25.19
CA VAL A 88 -26.78 15.53 -24.60
C VAL A 88 -25.50 15.80 -25.38
N ALA A 89 -24.49 16.36 -24.70
CA ALA A 89 -23.13 16.51 -25.21
C ALA A 89 -22.18 15.65 -24.39
N TRP A 90 -21.99 14.38 -24.78
CA TRP A 90 -21.09 13.44 -24.10
C TRP A 90 -20.08 12.85 -25.07
N ASP A 91 -18.80 12.87 -24.68
CA ASP A 91 -17.67 12.40 -25.50
C ASP A 91 -17.08 11.05 -25.05
N GLY A 92 -17.77 10.36 -24.14
CA GLY A 92 -17.27 9.15 -23.49
C GLY A 92 -16.65 9.38 -22.11
N ALA A 93 -16.34 10.62 -21.74
CA ALA A 93 -15.72 10.98 -20.46
C ALA A 93 -16.30 12.23 -19.78
N ARG A 94 -16.74 13.22 -20.57
CA ARG A 94 -17.29 14.49 -20.08
C ARG A 94 -18.69 14.73 -20.64
N VAL A 95 -19.61 15.07 -19.76
CA VAL A 95 -20.95 15.55 -20.09
C VAL A 95 -20.93 17.07 -20.07
N GLY A 96 -20.87 17.69 -21.24
CA GLY A 96 -20.88 19.14 -21.39
C GLY A 96 -22.20 19.74 -20.92
N LEU A 97 -22.13 20.82 -20.15
CA LEU A 97 -23.28 21.57 -19.65
C LEU A 97 -23.51 22.83 -20.50
N PRO A 98 -24.76 23.26 -20.70
CA PRO A 98 -25.06 24.57 -21.26
C PRO A 98 -24.43 25.71 -20.43
N ALA A 99 -24.39 26.92 -20.99
CA ALA A 99 -23.97 28.10 -20.25
C ALA A 99 -24.87 28.32 -19.02
N LEU A 100 -24.25 28.57 -17.88
CA LEU A 100 -24.92 28.85 -16.60
C LEU A 100 -24.82 30.34 -16.31
N ALA A 101 -25.93 30.95 -15.90
CA ALA A 101 -25.89 32.33 -15.41
C ALA A 101 -25.35 32.34 -13.98
N ALA A 102 -24.95 33.50 -13.47
CA ALA A 102 -24.67 33.62 -12.04
C ALA A 102 -25.94 33.29 -11.20
N GLY A 103 -25.84 32.35 -10.26
CA GLY A 103 -26.97 31.94 -9.42
C GLY A 103 -27.05 30.42 -9.16
N GLU A 104 -28.20 30.01 -8.64
CA GLU A 104 -28.51 28.61 -8.34
C GLU A 104 -29.01 27.87 -9.59
N HIS A 105 -28.53 26.64 -9.77
CA HIS A 105 -28.89 25.77 -10.88
C HIS A 105 -29.08 24.32 -10.43
N GLU A 106 -30.04 23.64 -11.04
CA GLU A 106 -30.23 22.19 -10.89
C GLU A 106 -29.90 21.50 -12.21
N VAL A 107 -28.96 20.55 -12.16
CA VAL A 107 -28.56 19.73 -13.31
C VAL A 107 -28.88 18.27 -13.04
N VAL A 108 -29.81 17.69 -13.79
CA VAL A 108 -30.14 16.25 -13.73
C VAL A 108 -29.53 15.54 -14.92
N ILE A 109 -28.72 14.51 -14.66
CA ILE A 109 -28.12 13.65 -15.68
C ILE A 109 -28.61 12.23 -15.45
N GLN A 110 -29.35 11.68 -16.43
CA GLN A 110 -29.79 10.29 -16.47
C GLN A 110 -28.90 9.53 -17.44
N ALA A 111 -28.37 8.40 -16.99
CA ALA A 111 -27.31 7.68 -17.67
C ALA A 111 -27.34 6.18 -17.33
N VAL A 112 -26.51 5.40 -18.03
CA VAL A 112 -26.24 4.00 -17.72
C VAL A 112 -24.79 3.88 -17.26
N GLY A 113 -24.60 3.58 -15.97
CA GLY A 113 -23.29 3.26 -15.39
C GLY A 113 -22.83 1.85 -15.78
N ARG A 114 -21.58 1.48 -15.45
CA ARG A 114 -21.00 0.18 -15.79
C ARG A 114 -20.55 -0.57 -14.54
N TYR A 115 -20.89 -1.85 -14.43
CA TYR A 115 -20.28 -2.73 -13.43
C TYR A 115 -18.81 -2.97 -13.75
N SER A 116 -17.97 -2.87 -12.73
CA SER A 116 -16.54 -3.07 -12.83
C SER A 116 -16.11 -4.39 -12.20
N ASN A 117 -14.96 -4.91 -12.64
CA ASN A 117 -14.25 -6.03 -12.02
C ASN A 117 -12.77 -5.67 -11.78
N SER A 118 -12.42 -4.39 -11.78
CA SER A 118 -11.04 -3.92 -11.63
C SER A 118 -10.76 -3.31 -10.25
N GLY A 119 -11.60 -3.60 -9.25
CA GLY A 119 -11.59 -2.92 -7.95
C GLY A 119 -11.80 -1.39 -7.99
N GLN A 120 -12.35 -0.81 -9.08
CA GLN A 120 -12.60 0.64 -9.23
C GLN A 120 -14.04 0.89 -9.68
N GLY A 121 -14.63 2.03 -9.32
CA GLY A 121 -16.01 2.34 -9.69
C GLY A 121 -17.00 1.51 -8.85
N LEU A 122 -18.12 1.09 -9.44
CA LEU A 122 -19.03 0.12 -8.81
C LEU A 122 -18.58 -1.31 -9.18
N HIS A 123 -17.80 -1.93 -8.31
CA HIS A 123 -17.29 -3.27 -8.48
C HIS A 123 -18.41 -4.31 -8.28
N ARG A 124 -18.39 -5.39 -9.09
CA ARG A 124 -19.32 -6.52 -9.01
C ARG A 124 -18.55 -7.83 -8.97
N LEU A 125 -18.75 -8.58 -7.88
CA LEU A 125 -18.37 -9.99 -7.79
C LEU A 125 -19.64 -10.86 -7.77
N THR A 126 -19.64 -11.96 -8.52
CA THR A 126 -20.53 -13.10 -8.26
C THR A 126 -19.73 -14.19 -7.57
N ASP A 127 -20.13 -14.53 -6.36
CA ASP A 127 -19.43 -15.51 -5.53
C ASP A 127 -19.67 -16.94 -6.07
N PRO A 128 -18.62 -17.70 -6.39
CA PRO A 128 -18.76 -19.05 -6.92
C PRO A 128 -19.35 -20.06 -5.92
N VAL A 129 -19.38 -19.75 -4.62
CA VAL A 129 -19.88 -20.68 -3.59
C VAL A 129 -21.40 -20.64 -3.46
N ASP A 130 -21.98 -19.45 -3.36
CA ASP A 130 -23.41 -19.25 -3.14
C ASP A 130 -24.16 -18.74 -4.39
N GLY A 131 -23.43 -18.37 -5.45
CA GLY A 131 -23.98 -17.79 -6.68
C GLY A 131 -24.52 -16.37 -6.50
N ALA A 132 -24.32 -15.74 -5.34
CA ALA A 132 -24.83 -14.42 -5.04
C ALA A 132 -23.93 -13.30 -5.57
N THR A 133 -24.55 -12.17 -5.90
CA THR A 133 -23.85 -10.98 -6.37
C THR A 133 -23.64 -9.98 -5.23
N TYR A 134 -22.40 -9.49 -5.12
CA TYR A 134 -21.97 -8.49 -4.15
C TYR A 134 -21.40 -7.28 -4.90
N LEU A 135 -21.88 -6.10 -4.53
CA LEU A 135 -21.44 -4.82 -5.08
C LEU A 135 -20.76 -3.98 -4.01
N TYR A 136 -19.69 -3.30 -4.37
CA TYR A 136 -19.08 -2.25 -3.57
C TYR A 136 -18.48 -1.15 -4.44
N THR A 137 -18.25 0.04 -3.88
CA THR A 137 -17.60 1.14 -4.58
C THR A 137 -16.17 1.38 -4.11
N HIS A 138 -15.29 1.78 -5.02
CA HIS A 138 -13.98 2.35 -4.72
C HIS A 138 -13.68 3.49 -5.67
N PHE A 139 -13.47 4.69 -5.13
CA PHE A 139 -13.45 5.91 -5.93
C PHE A 139 -12.19 6.77 -5.84
N GLU A 140 -11.28 6.55 -4.89
CA GLU A 140 -10.09 7.39 -4.80
C GLU A 140 -9.08 7.10 -5.94
N PRO A 141 -8.41 8.14 -6.49
CA PRO A 141 -8.67 9.57 -6.37
C PRO A 141 -9.87 10.10 -7.18
N SER A 142 -10.26 9.47 -8.28
CA SER A 142 -11.34 9.97 -9.15
C SER A 142 -11.94 8.86 -10.02
N ASP A 143 -12.66 7.94 -9.37
CA ASP A 143 -13.45 6.89 -10.01
C ASP A 143 -14.95 6.96 -9.64
N ALA A 144 -15.42 7.97 -8.91
CA ALA A 144 -16.87 8.18 -8.69
C ALA A 144 -17.60 8.35 -10.03
N ARG A 145 -16.95 9.05 -10.97
CA ARG A 145 -17.37 9.19 -12.37
C ARG A 145 -17.55 7.87 -13.13
N ARG A 146 -17.00 6.75 -12.67
CA ARG A 146 -17.24 5.42 -13.27
C ARG A 146 -18.57 4.82 -12.85
N ALA A 147 -19.13 5.27 -11.74
CA ALA A 147 -20.42 4.82 -11.25
C ALA A 147 -21.55 5.80 -11.61
N TRP A 148 -21.32 7.11 -11.50
CA TRP A 148 -22.33 8.13 -11.79
C TRP A 148 -21.75 9.48 -12.22
N PRO A 149 -22.52 10.31 -12.96
CA PRO A 149 -22.11 11.67 -13.31
C PRO A 149 -21.86 12.53 -12.06
N CYS A 150 -20.71 13.19 -11.99
CA CYS A 150 -20.36 14.10 -10.89
C CYS A 150 -19.26 15.09 -11.30
N LEU A 151 -18.92 16.09 -10.46
CA LEU A 151 -17.72 16.91 -10.64
C LEU A 151 -16.60 16.31 -9.78
N ASP A 152 -15.80 15.43 -10.37
CA ASP A 152 -15.00 14.45 -9.62
C ASP A 152 -13.62 15.02 -9.22
N GLN A 153 -13.59 15.81 -8.13
CA GLN A 153 -12.39 16.44 -7.58
C GLN A 153 -12.53 16.70 -6.06
N PRO A 154 -11.42 16.83 -5.30
CA PRO A 154 -11.47 16.85 -3.83
C PRO A 154 -11.99 18.16 -3.20
N ASP A 155 -11.85 19.31 -3.87
CA ASP A 155 -12.25 20.63 -3.36
C ASP A 155 -13.69 21.04 -3.71
N LEU A 156 -14.42 20.21 -4.47
CA LEU A 156 -15.86 20.36 -4.70
C LEU A 156 -16.66 19.42 -3.80
N ARG A 157 -16.62 19.69 -2.50
CA ARG A 157 -17.39 18.95 -1.49
C ARG A 157 -18.88 19.24 -1.62
N ALA A 158 -19.72 18.21 -1.46
CA ALA A 158 -21.17 18.33 -1.50
C ALA A 158 -21.84 17.46 -0.44
N ARG A 159 -23.04 17.84 0.02
CA ARG A 159 -23.89 16.93 0.79
C ARG A 159 -24.42 15.84 -0.14
N LEU A 160 -24.13 14.59 0.16
CA LEU A 160 -24.54 13.46 -0.65
C LEU A 160 -25.85 12.87 -0.12
N ARG A 161 -26.78 12.53 -1.03
CA ARG A 161 -27.91 11.66 -0.74
C ARG A 161 -27.94 10.50 -1.73
N LEU A 162 -27.86 9.28 -1.23
CA LEU A 162 -27.90 8.07 -2.04
C LEU A 162 -29.25 7.37 -1.92
N THR A 163 -29.85 7.05 -3.06
CA THR A 163 -31.02 6.16 -3.18
C THR A 163 -30.66 4.97 -4.04
N VAL A 164 -30.95 3.77 -3.54
CA VAL A 164 -30.59 2.51 -4.19
C VAL A 164 -31.86 1.71 -4.45
N THR A 165 -32.11 1.37 -5.71
CA THR A 165 -33.11 0.36 -6.10
C THR A 165 -32.40 -0.97 -6.26
N HIS A 166 -32.80 -1.98 -5.49
CA HIS A 166 -32.08 -3.25 -5.39
C HIS A 166 -33.03 -4.45 -5.25
N PRO A 167 -32.56 -5.69 -5.49
CA PRO A 167 -33.35 -6.89 -5.20
C PRO A 167 -33.77 -6.97 -3.73
N ALA A 168 -34.92 -7.58 -3.46
CA ALA A 168 -35.35 -7.85 -2.09
C ALA A 168 -34.34 -8.77 -1.37
N GLY A 169 -34.16 -8.56 -0.06
CA GLY A 169 -33.23 -9.34 0.77
C GLY A 169 -31.77 -8.86 0.75
N TRP A 170 -31.43 -7.84 -0.06
CA TRP A 170 -30.10 -7.22 -0.01
C TRP A 170 -29.98 -6.25 1.15
N THR A 171 -28.79 -6.25 1.77
CA THR A 171 -28.31 -5.22 2.68
C THR A 171 -27.72 -4.07 1.85
N VAL A 172 -28.02 -2.83 2.24
CA VAL A 172 -27.44 -1.61 1.65
C VAL A 172 -26.71 -0.84 2.74
N LEU A 173 -25.42 -0.58 2.51
CA LEU A 173 -24.53 0.21 3.36
C LEU A 173 -23.92 1.34 2.53
N GLY A 174 -23.60 2.47 3.16
CA GLY A 174 -22.99 3.62 2.53
C GLY A 174 -22.70 4.70 3.58
N ASN A 175 -22.30 5.91 3.17
CA ASN A 175 -21.88 6.95 4.11
C ASN A 175 -22.99 7.37 5.10
N GLY A 176 -24.25 7.28 4.68
CA GLY A 176 -25.42 7.55 5.51
C GLY A 176 -26.11 6.27 5.99
N THR A 177 -26.91 6.38 7.04
CA THR A 177 -27.73 5.26 7.53
C THR A 177 -29.01 5.13 6.69
N VAL A 178 -29.51 3.91 6.50
CA VAL A 178 -30.77 3.68 5.77
C VAL A 178 -31.92 4.34 6.54
N ALA A 179 -32.47 5.41 5.97
CA ALA A 179 -33.52 6.22 6.58
C ALA A 179 -34.93 5.83 6.09
N THR A 180 -35.03 5.32 4.85
CA THR A 180 -36.29 4.89 4.26
C THR A 180 -36.12 3.61 3.47
N THR A 181 -37.15 2.77 3.49
CA THR A 181 -37.22 1.55 2.67
C THR A 181 -38.65 1.39 2.18
N ARG A 182 -38.83 1.12 0.88
CA ARG A 182 -40.15 0.83 0.30
C ARG A 182 -40.06 -0.27 -0.75
N GLN A 183 -41.05 -1.16 -0.75
CA GLN A 183 -41.19 -2.19 -1.78
C GLN A 183 -41.71 -1.55 -3.08
N VAL A 184 -41.13 -1.94 -4.22
CA VAL A 184 -41.55 -1.53 -5.57
C VAL A 184 -41.56 -2.76 -6.48
N GLY A 185 -42.72 -3.39 -6.62
CA GLY A 185 -42.82 -4.68 -7.31
C GLY A 185 -41.97 -5.74 -6.58
N ALA A 186 -41.02 -6.36 -7.30
CA ALA A 186 -40.07 -7.32 -6.74
C ALA A 186 -38.80 -6.67 -6.14
N ALA A 187 -38.59 -5.37 -6.39
CA ALA A 187 -37.44 -4.62 -5.91
C ALA A 187 -37.77 -3.88 -4.60
N VAL A 188 -36.71 -3.41 -3.95
CA VAL A 188 -36.76 -2.52 -2.79
C VAL A 188 -36.02 -1.24 -3.15
N VAL A 189 -36.57 -0.10 -2.74
CA VAL A 189 -35.91 1.20 -2.85
C VAL A 189 -35.54 1.65 -1.44
N SER A 190 -34.23 1.78 -1.20
CA SER A 190 -33.65 2.22 0.07
C SER A 190 -33.03 3.61 -0.10
N GLY A 191 -33.44 4.56 0.74
CA GLY A 191 -32.87 5.91 0.78
C GLY A 191 -32.01 6.10 2.03
N LEU A 192 -30.75 6.48 1.84
CA LEU A 192 -29.82 6.78 2.92
C LEU A 192 -29.98 8.23 3.39
N SER A 193 -29.69 8.48 4.67
CA SER A 193 -29.63 9.83 5.22
C SER A 193 -28.60 10.69 4.48
N ALA A 194 -28.88 11.98 4.32
CA ALA A 194 -27.92 12.89 3.72
C ALA A 194 -26.66 13.02 4.59
N THR A 195 -25.50 13.12 3.95
CA THR A 195 -24.22 13.26 4.64
C THR A 195 -23.95 14.72 5.05
N GLU A 196 -22.96 14.92 5.92
CA GLU A 196 -22.21 16.17 5.92
C GLU A 196 -21.43 16.33 4.59
N PRO A 197 -20.95 17.53 4.22
CA PRO A 197 -20.25 17.72 2.95
C PRO A 197 -19.07 16.77 2.78
N LEU A 198 -18.95 16.10 1.64
CA LEU A 198 -17.87 15.17 1.32
C LEU A 198 -17.39 15.40 -0.12
N PRO A 199 -16.09 15.22 -0.42
CA PRO A 199 -15.62 15.05 -1.79
C PRO A 199 -16.20 13.76 -2.40
N THR A 200 -16.34 13.72 -3.73
CA THR A 200 -16.96 12.60 -4.46
C THR A 200 -16.24 11.27 -4.24
N TYR A 201 -14.90 11.29 -4.11
CA TYR A 201 -14.10 10.09 -3.94
C TYR A 201 -14.35 9.35 -2.61
N LEU A 202 -14.91 10.03 -1.60
CA LEU A 202 -15.28 9.42 -0.31
C LEU A 202 -16.66 8.76 -0.32
N THR A 203 -17.40 8.85 -1.42
CA THR A 203 -18.71 8.19 -1.51
C THR A 203 -18.58 6.67 -1.47
N ALA A 204 -19.39 6.01 -0.65
CA ALA A 204 -19.47 4.57 -0.51
C ALA A 204 -20.87 4.04 -0.78
N LEU A 205 -20.92 2.88 -1.44
CA LEU A 205 -22.06 1.99 -1.52
C LEU A 205 -21.56 0.56 -1.45
N ALA A 206 -22.12 -0.25 -0.54
CA ALA A 206 -22.07 -1.70 -0.60
C ALA A 206 -23.50 -2.25 -0.64
N ALA A 207 -23.80 -3.09 -1.64
CA ALA A 207 -25.14 -3.64 -1.87
C ALA A 207 -25.06 -5.11 -2.26
N GLY A 208 -25.82 -5.95 -1.58
CA GLY A 208 -25.77 -7.41 -1.78
C GLY A 208 -26.29 -8.15 -0.56
N PRO A 209 -26.33 -9.49 -0.59
CA PRO A 209 -26.70 -10.31 0.57
C PRO A 209 -25.53 -10.43 1.55
N TRP A 210 -25.03 -9.28 2.03
CA TRP A 210 -23.96 -9.20 3.01
C TRP A 210 -24.39 -9.83 4.34
N HIS A 211 -23.57 -10.73 4.87
CA HIS A 211 -23.66 -11.10 6.27
C HIS A 211 -23.21 -9.89 7.10
N ARG A 212 -24.01 -9.47 8.09
CA ARG A 212 -23.76 -8.27 8.89
C ARG A 212 -23.90 -8.57 10.36
N VAL A 213 -22.87 -8.24 11.13
CA VAL A 213 -22.90 -8.26 12.60
C VAL A 213 -22.82 -6.82 13.10
N THR A 214 -23.65 -6.47 14.08
CA THR A 214 -23.82 -5.08 14.53
C THR A 214 -23.37 -4.90 15.98
N GLY A 215 -22.92 -3.70 16.31
CA GLY A 215 -22.56 -3.27 17.64
C GLY A 215 -22.91 -1.80 17.85
N THR A 216 -22.49 -1.23 18.98
CA THR A 216 -22.69 0.19 19.27
C THR A 216 -21.54 0.70 20.11
N TRP A 217 -21.00 1.85 19.74
CA TRP A 217 -20.07 2.61 20.56
C TRP A 217 -20.82 3.77 21.23
N VAL A 218 -20.56 3.99 22.51
CA VAL A 218 -21.11 5.12 23.26
C VAL A 218 -19.96 6.10 23.52
N PRO A 219 -19.98 7.29 22.89
CA PRO A 219 -18.99 8.34 23.14
C PRO A 219 -18.96 8.73 24.62
N ALA A 220 -17.78 9.10 25.13
CA ALA A 220 -17.67 9.72 26.45
C ALA A 220 -18.21 11.16 26.45
N ALA A 221 -18.11 11.85 25.32
CA ALA A 221 -18.79 13.12 25.09
C ALA A 221 -20.32 12.92 25.08
N PRO A 222 -21.12 13.95 25.44
CA PRO A 222 -22.58 13.85 25.48
C PRO A 222 -23.21 13.91 24.08
N THR A 223 -22.77 13.04 23.17
CA THR A 223 -23.27 12.87 21.80
C THR A 223 -24.07 11.57 21.68
N ALA A 224 -24.79 11.40 20.58
CA ALA A 224 -25.57 10.18 20.34
C ALA A 224 -24.66 8.93 20.25
N PRO A 225 -25.13 7.75 20.68
CA PRO A 225 -24.44 6.48 20.40
C PRO A 225 -24.25 6.28 18.90
N VAL A 226 -23.10 5.72 18.52
CA VAL A 226 -22.73 5.46 17.12
C VAL A 226 -22.95 3.98 16.82
N PRO A 227 -23.85 3.62 15.88
CA PRO A 227 -23.98 2.25 15.41
C PRO A 227 -22.71 1.78 14.73
N LEU A 228 -22.28 0.55 15.04
CA LEU A 228 -21.16 -0.12 14.41
C LEU A 228 -21.65 -1.33 13.62
N SER A 229 -20.97 -1.69 12.55
CA SER A 229 -21.13 -3.05 11.99
C SER A 229 -19.91 -3.53 11.24
N TRP A 230 -19.78 -4.85 11.14
CA TRP A 230 -18.86 -5.53 10.25
C TRP A 230 -19.62 -6.46 9.32
N SER A 231 -19.29 -6.39 8.03
CA SER A 231 -19.91 -7.19 6.98
C SER A 231 -18.90 -7.95 6.14
N CYS A 232 -19.28 -9.14 5.69
CA CYS A 232 -18.55 -9.96 4.73
C CYS A 232 -19.54 -10.70 3.81
N ARG A 233 -19.03 -11.39 2.78
CA ARG A 233 -19.87 -12.27 1.97
C ARG A 233 -20.50 -13.38 2.82
N SER A 234 -21.73 -13.77 2.49
CA SER A 234 -22.48 -14.76 3.28
C SER A 234 -21.77 -16.12 3.33
N SER A 235 -21.12 -16.52 2.25
CA SER A 235 -20.30 -17.75 2.17
C SER A 235 -19.10 -17.76 3.15
N LEU A 236 -18.67 -16.59 3.64
CA LEU A 236 -17.52 -16.43 4.54
C LEU A 236 -17.91 -16.07 5.98
N ALA A 237 -19.20 -16.04 6.31
CA ALA A 237 -19.70 -15.65 7.62
C ALA A 237 -19.04 -16.44 8.77
N ALA A 238 -18.72 -17.72 8.57
CA ALA A 238 -18.07 -18.57 9.57
C ALA A 238 -16.62 -18.18 9.90
N HIS A 239 -16.01 -17.30 9.10
CA HIS A 239 -14.63 -16.82 9.26
C HIS A 239 -14.56 -15.35 9.72
N LEU A 240 -15.70 -14.72 10.00
CA LEU A 240 -15.74 -13.35 10.47
C LEU A 240 -15.49 -13.29 11.98
N ASP A 241 -14.36 -12.72 12.38
CA ASP A 241 -14.00 -12.47 13.78
C ASP A 241 -14.78 -11.26 14.37
N ALA A 242 -16.12 -11.28 14.26
CA ALA A 242 -16.96 -10.10 14.48
C ALA A 242 -16.78 -9.48 15.88
N ASP A 243 -16.66 -10.30 16.92
CA ASP A 243 -16.50 -9.83 18.30
C ASP A 243 -15.18 -9.08 18.50
N GLU A 244 -14.07 -9.62 17.98
CA GLU A 244 -12.75 -8.96 18.02
C GLU A 244 -12.77 -7.64 17.25
N LEU A 245 -13.36 -7.66 16.05
CA LEU A 245 -13.44 -6.50 15.17
C LEU A 245 -14.29 -5.38 15.78
N LEU A 246 -15.46 -5.71 16.35
CA LEU A 246 -16.32 -4.72 17.01
C LEU A 246 -15.69 -4.15 18.30
N ASP A 247 -15.04 -4.99 19.11
CA ASP A 247 -14.29 -4.52 20.29
C ASP A 247 -13.18 -3.54 19.88
N LEU A 248 -12.36 -3.92 18.90
CA LEU A 248 -11.27 -3.11 18.43
C LEU A 248 -11.76 -1.79 17.83
N THR A 249 -12.84 -1.79 17.04
CA THR A 249 -13.48 -0.57 16.53
C THR A 249 -13.90 0.35 17.68
N GLY A 250 -14.59 -0.17 18.70
CA GLY A 250 -15.03 0.63 19.84
C GLY A 250 -13.86 1.20 20.67
N ARG A 251 -12.80 0.42 20.86
CA ARG A 251 -11.57 0.86 21.55
C ARG A 251 -10.81 1.91 20.77
N GLY A 252 -10.73 1.76 19.44
CA GLY A 252 -10.16 2.75 18.53
C GLY A 252 -10.90 4.09 18.60
N LEU A 253 -12.24 4.07 18.48
CA LEU A 253 -13.05 5.30 18.55
C LEU A 253 -12.89 6.00 19.89
N SER A 254 -12.86 5.22 20.99
CA SER A 254 -12.62 5.75 22.33
C SER A 254 -11.22 6.36 22.47
N LEU A 255 -10.20 5.80 21.82
CA LEU A 255 -8.84 6.35 21.83
C LEU A 255 -8.78 7.67 21.05
N TYR A 256 -9.34 7.70 19.85
CA TYR A 256 -9.36 8.90 19.03
C TYR A 256 -10.20 10.03 19.65
N GLU A 257 -11.33 9.72 20.29
CA GLU A 257 -12.12 10.71 21.04
C GLU A 257 -11.31 11.38 22.17
N ARG A 258 -10.45 10.62 22.86
CA ARG A 258 -9.57 11.19 23.91
C ARG A 258 -8.41 11.99 23.33
N THR A 259 -8.03 11.70 22.09
CA THR A 259 -6.84 12.28 21.44
C THR A 259 -7.21 13.55 20.68
N TYR A 260 -8.30 13.49 19.93
CA TYR A 260 -8.86 14.57 19.14
C TYR A 260 -10.08 15.12 19.85
N THR A 261 -10.02 16.38 20.27
CA THR A 261 -11.11 17.03 21.02
C THR A 261 -12.35 17.28 20.17
N TYR A 262 -12.26 17.09 18.85
CA TYR A 262 -13.40 17.19 17.93
C TYR A 262 -14.15 15.84 17.90
N PRO A 263 -15.47 15.79 18.20
CA PRO A 263 -16.20 14.54 18.28
C PRO A 263 -16.38 13.86 16.92
N TYR A 264 -16.54 12.54 16.90
CA TYR A 264 -16.82 11.77 15.69
C TYR A 264 -18.10 12.27 14.99
N PRO A 265 -18.04 12.74 13.71
CA PRO A 265 -19.17 13.46 13.10
C PRO A 265 -20.05 12.66 12.13
N TRP A 266 -19.75 11.40 11.83
CA TRP A 266 -20.31 10.70 10.64
C TRP A 266 -21.52 9.79 10.89
N GLY A 267 -22.14 9.85 12.07
CA GLY A 267 -23.42 9.17 12.36
C GLY A 267 -23.34 7.66 12.64
N SER A 268 -22.70 6.88 11.76
CA SER A 268 -22.42 5.43 11.93
C SER A 268 -20.97 5.12 11.63
N TYR A 269 -20.49 3.93 11.97
CA TYR A 269 -19.19 3.39 11.55
C TYR A 269 -19.38 1.95 11.08
N ASP A 270 -19.82 1.79 9.83
CA ASP A 270 -19.95 0.48 9.19
C ASP A 270 -18.60 0.09 8.55
N CYS A 271 -18.27 -1.20 8.59
CA CYS A 271 -17.07 -1.77 7.98
C CYS A 271 -17.47 -2.93 7.07
N VAL A 272 -16.93 -2.99 5.86
CA VAL A 272 -17.24 -4.04 4.88
C VAL A 272 -15.97 -4.67 4.34
N LEU A 273 -15.80 -5.97 4.56
CA LEU A 273 -14.76 -6.79 3.94
C LEU A 273 -15.20 -7.12 2.51
N VAL A 274 -14.55 -6.51 1.53
CA VAL A 274 -14.90 -6.56 0.11
C VAL A 274 -13.90 -7.42 -0.70
N PRO A 275 -14.38 -8.19 -1.67
CA PRO A 275 -13.54 -9.07 -2.49
C PRO A 275 -12.83 -8.30 -3.62
N GLU A 276 -11.78 -8.90 -4.21
CA GLU A 276 -11.03 -8.33 -5.34
C GLU A 276 -10.65 -6.86 -5.11
N TYR A 277 -10.19 -6.52 -3.90
CA TYR A 277 -9.90 -5.14 -3.52
C TYR A 277 -8.46 -4.73 -3.88
N ASN A 278 -8.29 -3.54 -4.44
CA ASN A 278 -6.99 -3.08 -4.95
C ASN A 278 -5.99 -2.65 -3.86
N ILE A 279 -6.52 -2.28 -2.70
CA ILE A 279 -5.77 -1.68 -1.58
C ILE A 279 -6.13 -2.39 -0.28
N GLY A 280 -5.48 -2.01 0.83
CA GLY A 280 -5.81 -2.55 2.14
C GLY A 280 -7.22 -2.16 2.57
N ALA A 281 -7.49 -0.87 2.65
CA ALA A 281 -8.78 -0.35 3.06
C ALA A 281 -9.03 1.04 2.45
N MET A 282 -10.23 1.59 2.63
CA MET A 282 -10.60 2.93 2.22
C MET A 282 -11.55 3.56 3.23
N GLU A 283 -11.25 4.80 3.59
CA GLU A 283 -11.77 5.55 4.72
C GLU A 283 -13.17 6.15 4.54
N ASN A 284 -14.00 5.62 3.64
CA ASN A 284 -15.28 6.25 3.32
C ASN A 284 -16.11 6.54 4.59
N PRO A 285 -16.36 7.83 4.95
CA PRO A 285 -16.95 8.15 6.24
C PRO A 285 -18.32 7.53 6.40
N GLY A 286 -18.53 6.81 7.51
CA GLY A 286 -19.75 6.07 7.76
C GLY A 286 -19.76 4.62 7.26
N CYS A 287 -18.94 4.27 6.26
CA CYS A 287 -18.90 2.92 5.64
C CYS A 287 -17.51 2.59 5.08
N VAL A 288 -16.56 2.28 5.96
CA VAL A 288 -15.17 1.94 5.62
C VAL A 288 -15.10 0.58 4.93
N THR A 289 -14.31 0.45 3.87
CA THR A 289 -14.14 -0.83 3.15
C THR A 289 -12.76 -1.41 3.41
N PHE A 290 -12.67 -2.73 3.53
CA PHE A 290 -11.43 -3.47 3.82
C PHE A 290 -11.27 -4.62 2.83
N SER A 291 -10.03 -4.94 2.46
CA SER A 291 -9.72 -6.12 1.65
C SER A 291 -10.07 -7.40 2.41
N GLU A 292 -11.01 -8.16 1.86
CA GLU A 292 -11.40 -9.46 2.40
C GLU A 292 -10.19 -10.42 2.44
N ASP A 293 -9.42 -10.48 1.36
CA ASP A 293 -8.23 -11.34 1.23
C ASP A 293 -7.12 -11.02 2.23
N ALA A 294 -7.00 -9.77 2.66
CA ALA A 294 -5.96 -9.34 3.59
C ALA A 294 -6.37 -9.50 5.07
N TYR A 295 -7.66 -9.34 5.39
CA TYR A 295 -8.11 -9.15 6.79
C TYR A 295 -9.17 -10.15 7.29
N LEU A 296 -9.71 -11.02 6.41
CA LEU A 296 -10.54 -12.16 6.79
C LEU A 296 -9.72 -13.45 6.79
N PHE A 297 -9.59 -14.09 7.96
CA PHE A 297 -8.72 -15.25 8.13
C PHE A 297 -9.52 -16.55 8.09
N ARG A 298 -9.33 -17.36 7.02
CA ARG A 298 -10.01 -18.68 6.87
C ARG A 298 -9.32 -19.84 7.60
N GLY A 299 -8.36 -19.54 8.46
CA GLY A 299 -7.52 -20.49 9.18
C GLY A 299 -6.61 -19.75 10.17
N PRO A 300 -5.64 -20.43 10.82
CA PRO A 300 -4.77 -19.79 11.79
C PRO A 300 -4.06 -18.55 11.24
N ALA A 301 -4.18 -17.45 11.96
CA ALA A 301 -3.51 -16.20 11.66
C ALA A 301 -2.44 -15.91 12.72
N THR A 302 -1.30 -15.37 12.28
CA THR A 302 -0.21 -15.01 13.19
C THR A 302 -0.58 -13.78 14.01
N ARG A 303 0.11 -13.56 15.14
CA ARG A 303 -0.03 -12.32 15.91
C ARG A 303 0.21 -11.08 15.05
N ALA A 304 1.18 -11.14 14.14
CA ALA A 304 1.47 -10.07 13.19
C ALA A 304 0.35 -9.79 12.19
N GLN A 305 -0.44 -10.80 11.80
CA GLN A 305 -1.61 -10.60 10.93
C GLN A 305 -2.74 -9.88 11.69
N HIS A 306 -3.01 -10.25 12.94
CA HIS A 306 -3.96 -9.51 13.79
C HIS A 306 -3.49 -8.07 14.06
N ALA A 307 -2.19 -7.86 14.30
CA ALA A 307 -1.60 -6.53 14.46
C ALA A 307 -1.77 -5.69 13.17
N GLY A 308 -1.43 -6.23 12.00
CA GLY A 308 -1.62 -5.54 10.72
C GLY A 308 -3.08 -5.20 10.40
N ARG A 309 -4.02 -6.08 10.77
CA ARG A 309 -5.48 -5.80 10.69
C ARG A 309 -5.87 -4.64 11.60
N ALA A 310 -5.35 -4.63 12.83
CA ALA A 310 -5.59 -3.54 13.77
C ALA A 310 -5.00 -2.21 13.31
N ASN A 311 -3.75 -2.21 12.83
CA ASN A 311 -3.09 -1.06 12.25
C ASN A 311 -3.93 -0.44 11.13
N THR A 312 -4.42 -1.26 10.20
CA THR A 312 -5.22 -0.79 9.06
C THR A 312 -6.54 -0.18 9.54
N LEU A 313 -7.26 -0.84 10.45
CA LEU A 313 -8.49 -0.26 11.01
C LEU A 313 -8.24 1.10 11.69
N LEU A 314 -7.14 1.23 12.43
CA LEU A 314 -6.80 2.47 13.13
C LEU A 314 -6.30 3.56 12.19
N HIS A 315 -5.66 3.19 11.08
CA HIS A 315 -5.32 4.07 9.96
C HIS A 315 -6.60 4.67 9.36
N GLU A 316 -7.54 3.82 8.93
CA GLU A 316 -8.82 4.28 8.36
C GLU A 316 -9.63 5.12 9.36
N MET A 317 -9.56 4.78 10.64
CA MET A 317 -10.27 5.54 11.67
C MET A 317 -9.65 6.93 11.90
N CYS A 318 -8.33 7.09 11.69
CA CYS A 318 -7.68 8.41 11.74
C CYS A 318 -8.24 9.33 10.65
N HIS A 319 -8.55 8.77 9.49
CA HIS A 319 -9.02 9.55 8.35
C HIS A 319 -10.33 10.29 8.60
N MET A 320 -11.17 9.77 9.50
CA MET A 320 -12.42 10.40 9.94
C MET A 320 -12.21 11.86 10.37
N TRP A 321 -10.99 12.22 10.78
CA TRP A 321 -10.54 13.60 10.99
C TRP A 321 -9.55 14.07 9.91
N PHE A 322 -8.45 13.35 9.68
CA PHE A 322 -7.42 13.73 8.70
C PHE A 322 -7.70 13.15 7.31
N GLY A 323 -8.29 13.95 6.42
CA GLY A 323 -8.70 13.53 5.08
C GLY A 323 -10.19 13.74 4.85
N ASP A 324 -11.01 13.33 5.83
CA ASP A 324 -12.46 13.35 5.67
C ASP A 324 -13.08 14.60 6.27
N LEU A 325 -12.77 14.92 7.53
CA LEU A 325 -13.27 16.14 8.17
C LEU A 325 -12.61 17.36 7.50
N VAL A 326 -11.30 17.30 7.31
CA VAL A 326 -10.51 18.29 6.57
C VAL A 326 -9.81 17.61 5.40
N THR A 327 -10.26 17.92 4.18
CA THR A 327 -9.77 17.30 2.94
C THR A 327 -8.73 18.20 2.28
N PRO A 328 -7.66 17.66 1.65
CA PRO A 328 -6.76 18.50 0.86
C PRO A 328 -7.51 19.21 -0.28
N ARG A 329 -7.10 20.42 -0.66
CA ARG A 329 -7.69 21.11 -1.83
C ARG A 329 -7.33 20.43 -3.15
N TRP A 330 -6.14 19.84 -3.21
CA TRP A 330 -5.67 19.08 -4.36
C TRP A 330 -4.68 18.00 -3.88
N TRP A 331 -4.44 17.01 -4.72
CA TRP A 331 -3.63 15.83 -4.40
C TRP A 331 -2.14 16.09 -4.07
N GLU A 332 -1.65 17.33 -4.21
CA GLU A 332 -0.30 17.70 -3.75
C GLU A 332 -0.18 17.64 -2.22
N ASP A 333 -1.29 17.84 -1.52
CA ASP A 333 -1.38 17.82 -0.06
C ASP A 333 -1.93 16.49 0.48
N THR A 334 -1.99 15.43 -0.35
CA THR A 334 -2.41 14.08 0.08
C THR A 334 -1.61 13.54 1.27
N TRP A 335 -0.37 14.00 1.46
CA TRP A 335 0.43 13.66 2.64
C TRP A 335 -0.25 14.07 3.97
N LEU A 336 -1.04 15.17 4.01
CA LEU A 336 -1.81 15.60 5.20
C LEU A 336 -2.87 14.57 5.60
N LYS A 337 -3.26 13.72 4.67
CA LYS A 337 -4.18 12.59 4.86
C LYS A 337 -3.37 11.33 5.18
N GLU A 338 -2.60 10.86 4.20
CA GLU A 338 -1.98 9.53 4.25
C GLU A 338 -0.82 9.41 5.23
N SER A 339 0.04 10.43 5.31
CA SER A 339 1.15 10.39 6.27
C SER A 339 0.64 10.42 7.71
N PHE A 340 -0.40 11.22 7.97
CA PHE A 340 -1.00 11.35 9.29
C PHE A 340 -1.68 10.06 9.72
N ALA A 341 -2.43 9.43 8.83
CA ALA A 341 -3.07 8.16 9.12
C ALA A 341 -2.04 7.03 9.32
N ASP A 342 -0.97 6.96 8.51
CA ASP A 342 0.05 5.90 8.66
C ASP A 342 0.85 6.10 9.97
N TYR A 343 1.19 7.35 10.33
CA TYR A 343 1.82 7.66 11.63
C TYR A 343 0.90 7.36 12.81
N THR A 344 -0.33 7.89 12.77
CA THR A 344 -1.24 7.83 13.92
C THR A 344 -1.84 6.44 14.07
N GLY A 345 -2.07 5.72 12.97
CA GLY A 345 -2.48 4.32 12.99
C GLY A 345 -1.46 3.45 13.72
N THR A 346 -0.16 3.59 13.41
CA THR A 346 0.91 2.88 14.14
C THR A 346 1.00 3.31 15.61
N TRP A 347 0.88 4.61 15.90
CA TRP A 347 0.85 5.08 17.28
C TRP A 347 -0.36 4.51 18.06
N ALA A 348 -1.54 4.56 17.47
CA ALA A 348 -2.78 4.09 18.09
C ALA A 348 -2.74 2.57 18.31
N GLU A 349 -2.19 1.82 17.36
CA GLU A 349 -1.95 0.38 17.47
C GLU A 349 -1.10 0.06 18.73
N GLU A 350 0.01 0.77 18.92
CA GLU A 350 0.83 0.65 20.12
C GLU A 350 0.03 0.97 21.40
N GLN A 351 -0.75 2.06 21.41
CA GLN A 351 -1.59 2.45 22.56
C GLN A 351 -2.66 1.40 22.91
N LEU A 352 -3.07 0.57 21.94
CA LEU A 352 -4.05 -0.50 22.14
C LEU A 352 -3.42 -1.86 22.49
N GLY A 353 -2.12 -1.90 22.78
CA GLY A 353 -1.44 -3.07 23.34
C GLY A 353 -0.69 -3.92 22.32
N TYR A 354 -0.40 -3.38 21.14
CA TYR A 354 0.47 -4.00 20.14
C TYR A 354 1.85 -3.35 20.21
N ALA A 355 2.68 -3.80 21.16
CA ALA A 355 4.03 -3.26 21.38
C ALA A 355 4.96 -3.41 20.17
N GLU A 356 4.61 -4.30 19.23
CA GLU A 356 5.33 -4.56 18.00
C GLU A 356 5.07 -3.54 16.86
N ALA A 357 4.14 -2.59 17.03
CA ALA A 357 3.70 -1.66 15.98
C ALA A 357 4.85 -0.94 15.27
N TRP A 358 5.72 -0.28 16.05
CA TRP A 358 6.88 0.43 15.49
C TRP A 358 7.95 -0.49 14.91
N VAL A 359 8.03 -1.73 15.37
CA VAL A 359 8.94 -2.75 14.82
C VAL A 359 8.50 -3.12 13.40
N ALA A 360 7.20 -3.38 13.21
CA ALA A 360 6.59 -3.67 11.92
C ALA A 360 6.68 -2.47 10.96
N PHE A 361 6.46 -1.25 11.49
CA PHE A 361 6.65 -0.02 10.73
C PHE A 361 8.09 0.10 10.21
N ALA A 362 9.09 -0.08 11.08
CA ALA A 362 10.50 0.01 10.70
C ALA A 362 10.94 -1.08 9.70
N SER A 363 10.45 -2.32 9.87
CA SER A 363 10.86 -3.46 9.02
C SER A 363 10.20 -3.42 7.63
N SER A 364 9.00 -2.85 7.52
CA SER A 364 8.16 -2.98 6.33
C SER A 364 7.81 -1.64 5.71
N ARG A 365 7.14 -0.74 6.45
CA ARG A 365 6.66 0.56 5.93
C ARG A 365 7.85 1.47 5.56
N LYS A 366 8.75 1.70 6.51
CA LYS A 366 9.93 2.56 6.31
C LYS A 366 10.87 2.03 5.24
N LEU A 367 10.98 0.70 5.12
CA LEU A 367 11.71 0.07 4.03
C LEU A 367 11.12 0.42 2.66
N TRP A 368 9.79 0.34 2.49
CA TRP A 368 9.12 0.72 1.26
C TRP A 368 9.42 2.18 0.89
N ALA A 369 9.40 3.10 1.87
CA ALA A 369 9.82 4.48 1.67
C ALA A 369 11.26 4.59 1.15
N TYR A 370 12.23 3.87 1.72
CA TYR A 370 13.61 3.90 1.21
C TYR A 370 13.71 3.39 -0.23
N GLN A 371 12.90 2.40 -0.61
CA GLN A 371 12.89 1.90 -1.98
C GLN A 371 12.44 2.97 -2.96
N GLU A 372 11.34 3.68 -2.68
CA GLU A 372 10.84 4.78 -3.52
C GLU A 372 11.80 5.98 -3.53
N ASP A 373 12.23 6.43 -2.35
CA ASP A 373 12.97 7.69 -2.21
C ASP A 373 14.41 7.61 -2.74
N THR A 374 14.95 6.40 -3.00
CA THR A 374 16.30 6.17 -3.55
C THR A 374 16.32 5.91 -5.06
N ARG A 375 15.20 6.08 -5.77
CA ARG A 375 15.10 5.97 -7.23
C ARG A 375 15.34 7.35 -7.89
N PRO A 376 16.49 7.60 -8.55
CA PRO A 376 16.85 8.95 -9.00
C PRO A 376 15.84 9.57 -9.97
N ASP A 377 15.28 8.77 -10.88
CA ASP A 377 14.40 9.26 -11.95
C ASP A 377 12.94 9.41 -11.51
N THR A 378 12.57 8.84 -10.36
CA THR A 378 11.17 8.74 -9.90
C THR A 378 10.93 9.19 -8.46
N THR A 379 11.98 9.51 -7.70
CA THR A 379 11.83 10.10 -6.36
C THR A 379 11.19 11.49 -6.42
N HIS A 380 10.55 11.90 -5.32
CA HIS A 380 9.96 13.23 -5.16
C HIS A 380 9.99 13.68 -3.69
N PRO A 381 9.86 14.99 -3.41
CA PRO A 381 9.59 15.47 -2.05
C PRO A 381 8.25 14.95 -1.52
N VAL A 382 8.06 14.90 -0.20
CA VAL A 382 6.77 14.50 0.43
C VAL A 382 5.62 15.37 -0.09
N VAL A 383 5.86 16.68 -0.22
CA VAL A 383 4.95 17.62 -0.87
C VAL A 383 5.35 17.72 -2.33
N ALA A 384 4.76 16.85 -3.15
CA ALA A 384 5.04 16.76 -4.58
C ALA A 384 4.14 17.68 -5.41
N THR A 385 4.63 18.16 -6.56
CA THR A 385 3.77 18.84 -7.53
C THR A 385 2.95 17.80 -8.28
N VAL A 386 1.62 17.86 -8.14
CA VAL A 386 0.68 16.97 -8.84
C VAL A 386 -0.06 17.73 -9.93
N HIS A 387 0.25 17.44 -11.19
CA HIS A 387 -0.29 18.17 -12.34
C HIS A 387 -1.71 17.73 -12.74
N ASP A 388 -2.03 16.46 -12.54
CA ASP A 388 -3.29 15.84 -12.97
C ASP A 388 -3.59 14.57 -12.15
N VAL A 389 -4.76 13.97 -12.34
CA VAL A 389 -5.24 12.80 -11.59
C VAL A 389 -4.41 11.54 -11.87
N GLU A 390 -3.92 11.34 -13.09
CA GLU A 390 -3.04 10.20 -13.37
C GLU A 390 -1.74 10.31 -12.58
N ALA A 391 -1.16 11.51 -12.47
CA ALA A 391 -0.01 11.78 -11.62
C ALA A 391 -0.34 11.61 -10.13
N ALA A 392 -1.54 12.02 -9.69
CA ALA A 392 -1.99 11.83 -8.31
C ALA A 392 -1.94 10.37 -7.89
N ARG A 393 -2.47 9.45 -8.72
CA ARG A 393 -2.40 8.00 -8.46
C ARG A 393 -0.99 7.48 -8.27
N GLN A 394 -0.05 8.01 -9.04
CA GLN A 394 1.35 7.60 -8.95
C GLN A 394 2.10 8.20 -7.76
N ALA A 395 1.51 9.19 -7.07
CA ALA A 395 2.04 9.78 -5.85
C ALA A 395 1.54 9.07 -4.58
N PHE A 396 0.57 8.14 -4.67
CA PHE A 396 0.21 7.24 -3.57
C PHE A 396 1.26 6.11 -3.44
N ASP A 397 2.48 6.50 -3.07
CA ASP A 397 3.62 5.60 -2.94
C ASP A 397 4.28 5.69 -1.54
N GLY A 398 5.38 4.96 -1.36
CA GLY A 398 6.08 4.88 -0.08
C GLY A 398 6.61 6.22 0.43
N ILE A 399 6.73 7.24 -0.43
CA ILE A 399 7.11 8.59 0.00
C ILE A 399 5.93 9.27 0.71
N THR A 400 4.77 9.30 0.09
CA THR A 400 3.57 9.97 0.64
C THR A 400 3.08 9.31 1.92
N TYR A 401 3.15 7.97 1.99
CA TYR A 401 2.77 7.23 3.19
C TYR A 401 3.91 7.17 4.20
N ALA A 402 4.89 6.31 3.95
CA ALA A 402 5.83 5.87 4.98
C ALA A 402 6.99 6.85 5.25
N LYS A 403 7.51 7.56 4.24
CA LYS A 403 8.47 8.67 4.48
C LYS A 403 7.76 9.80 5.19
N GLY A 404 6.58 10.20 4.73
CA GLY A 404 5.75 11.20 5.38
C GLY A 404 5.46 10.86 6.85
N ALA A 405 5.05 9.63 7.16
CA ALA A 405 4.83 9.17 8.54
C ALA A 405 6.12 9.15 9.38
N SER A 406 7.26 8.76 8.79
CA SER A 406 8.56 8.85 9.47
C SER A 406 8.97 10.29 9.75
N VAL A 407 8.65 11.22 8.84
CA VAL A 407 8.87 12.66 9.00
C VAL A 407 7.91 13.26 10.03
N LEU A 408 6.69 12.76 10.15
CA LEU A 408 5.76 13.14 11.23
C LEU A 408 6.25 12.63 12.58
N LYS A 409 6.72 11.39 12.67
CA LYS A 409 7.37 10.87 13.89
C LYS A 409 8.54 11.76 14.31
N GLN A 410 9.35 12.18 13.33
CA GLN A 410 10.42 13.14 13.54
C GLN A 410 9.93 14.52 13.99
N LEU A 411 8.82 15.00 13.42
CA LEU A 411 8.18 16.26 13.83
C LEU A 411 7.72 16.18 15.28
N VAL A 412 7.04 15.10 15.67
CA VAL A 412 6.60 14.86 17.05
C VAL A 412 7.80 14.80 18.00
N ALA A 413 8.89 14.12 17.63
CA ALA A 413 10.13 14.13 18.41
C ALA A 413 10.76 15.53 18.52
N TYR A 414 10.58 16.38 17.50
CA TYR A 414 11.13 17.73 17.44
C TYR A 414 10.32 18.77 18.23
N VAL A 415 8.97 18.72 18.17
CA VAL A 415 8.07 19.71 18.81
C VAL A 415 7.48 19.23 20.12
N GLY A 416 7.39 17.92 20.35
CA GLY A 416 6.71 17.29 21.48
C GLY A 416 5.25 16.92 21.18
N GLN A 417 4.82 15.76 21.64
CA GLN A 417 3.50 15.18 21.34
C GLN A 417 2.33 16.07 21.79
N GLU A 418 2.37 16.63 23.00
CA GLU A 418 1.30 17.51 23.50
C GLU A 418 1.05 18.71 22.59
N ARG A 419 2.12 19.33 22.08
CA ARG A 419 2.06 20.50 21.19
C ARG A 419 1.58 20.12 19.79
N PHE A 420 1.99 18.95 19.30
CA PHE A 420 1.50 18.40 18.04
C PHE A 420 -0.01 18.14 18.09
N LEU A 421 -0.49 17.49 19.14
CA LEU A 421 -1.92 17.22 19.32
C LEU A 421 -2.73 18.51 19.52
N ALA A 422 -2.20 19.50 20.24
CA ALA A 422 -2.84 20.80 20.38
C ALA A 422 -3.02 21.49 19.01
N ALA A 423 -2.00 21.46 18.14
CA ALA A 423 -2.10 22.01 16.79
C ALA A 423 -3.14 21.28 15.93
N ALA A 424 -3.17 19.94 15.98
CA ALA A 424 -4.19 19.13 15.30
C ALA A 424 -5.62 19.48 15.76
N ASN A 425 -5.81 19.68 17.06
CA ASN A 425 -7.13 20.05 17.61
C ASN A 425 -7.58 21.44 17.16
N THR A 426 -6.68 22.44 17.15
CA THR A 426 -6.97 23.76 16.57
C THR A 426 -7.32 23.65 15.09
N TRP A 427 -6.52 22.88 14.34
CA TRP A 427 -6.73 22.64 12.91
C TRP A 427 -8.15 22.13 12.60
N PHE A 428 -8.60 21.09 13.31
CA PHE A 428 -9.94 20.53 13.12
C PHE A 428 -11.06 21.51 13.48
N ALA A 429 -10.90 22.26 14.56
CA ALA A 429 -11.91 23.24 14.98
C ALA A 429 -12.11 24.36 13.94
N GLU A 430 -11.04 24.75 13.25
CA GLU A 430 -11.04 25.85 12.28
C GLU A 430 -11.49 25.43 10.86
N HIS A 431 -11.26 24.17 10.46
CA HIS A 431 -11.42 23.73 9.07
C HIS A 431 -12.46 22.62 8.84
N ALA A 432 -13.23 22.26 9.87
CA ALA A 432 -14.23 21.18 9.82
C ALA A 432 -15.17 21.27 8.60
N PHE A 433 -15.33 20.15 7.90
CA PHE A 433 -16.13 20.00 6.67
C PHE A 433 -15.68 20.86 5.49
N GLY A 434 -14.47 21.42 5.56
CA GLY A 434 -13.84 22.22 4.50
C GLY A 434 -12.61 21.57 3.88
N ASN A 435 -11.87 22.35 3.12
CA ASN A 435 -10.56 21.93 2.61
C ASN A 435 -9.44 22.68 3.34
N GLY A 436 -8.28 22.06 3.47
CA GLY A 436 -7.10 22.67 4.11
C GLY A 436 -5.81 22.50 3.30
N GLU A 437 -4.85 23.38 3.58
CA GLU A 437 -3.52 23.42 2.95
C GLU A 437 -2.40 23.21 3.98
N LEU A 438 -1.24 22.74 3.51
CA LEU A 438 -0.03 22.57 4.33
C LEU A 438 0.33 23.82 5.13
N SER A 439 0.29 25.00 4.50
CA SER A 439 0.69 26.26 5.14
C SER A 439 -0.16 26.56 6.36
N GLU A 440 -1.47 26.34 6.27
CA GLU A 440 -2.41 26.65 7.35
C GLU A 440 -2.17 25.69 8.54
N PHE A 441 -1.86 24.41 8.29
CA PHE A 441 -1.46 23.47 9.35
C PHE A 441 -0.08 23.80 9.97
N LEU A 442 0.90 24.24 9.17
CA LEU A 442 2.20 24.65 9.70
C LEU A 442 2.11 25.93 10.56
N GLU A 443 1.14 26.80 10.28
CA GLU A 443 0.84 27.97 11.11
C GLU A 443 0.32 27.56 12.49
N THR A 444 -0.64 26.63 12.58
CA THR A 444 -1.13 26.12 13.88
C THR A 444 0.00 25.48 14.70
N LEU A 445 0.89 24.71 14.04
CA LEU A 445 2.08 24.15 14.67
C LEU A 445 3.08 25.21 15.14
N THR A 446 3.30 26.27 14.36
CA THR A 446 4.18 27.39 14.73
C THR A 446 3.67 28.04 16.02
N HIS A 447 2.37 28.30 16.10
CA HIS A 447 1.72 28.86 17.29
C HIS A 447 1.79 27.93 18.50
N ALA A 448 1.47 26.64 18.34
CA ALA A 448 1.46 25.68 19.44
C ALA A 448 2.88 25.33 19.94
N SER A 449 3.86 25.27 19.03
CA SER A 449 5.23 24.86 19.36
C SER A 449 6.17 26.01 19.73
N GLY A 450 5.86 27.24 19.33
CA GLY A 450 6.75 28.40 19.49
C GLY A 450 8.05 28.30 18.66
N ARG A 451 8.08 27.47 17.61
CA ARG A 451 9.23 27.23 16.75
C ARG A 451 8.90 27.63 15.30
N ASP A 452 9.91 28.05 14.54
CA ASP A 452 9.77 28.28 13.10
C ASP A 452 9.63 26.94 12.35
N MET A 453 8.43 26.67 11.84
CA MET A 453 8.14 25.47 11.05
C MET A 453 8.50 25.62 9.57
N GLY A 454 8.76 26.83 9.06
CA GLY A 454 9.03 27.08 7.65
C GLY A 454 10.33 26.43 7.17
N ALA A 455 11.44 26.69 7.87
CA ALA A 455 12.74 26.11 7.53
C ALA A 455 12.76 24.58 7.70
N TRP A 456 12.12 24.08 8.76
CA TRP A 456 12.00 22.64 9.03
C TRP A 456 11.18 21.95 7.92
N ALA A 457 10.02 22.51 7.58
CA ALA A 457 9.14 21.98 6.54
C ALA A 457 9.81 22.01 5.17
N HIS A 458 10.58 23.06 4.86
CA HIS A 458 11.35 23.08 3.62
C HIS A 458 12.36 21.92 3.56
N ALA A 459 13.17 21.73 4.60
CA ALA A 459 14.18 20.68 4.63
C ALA A 459 13.58 19.27 4.57
N TRP A 460 12.45 19.01 5.23
CA TRP A 460 11.86 17.67 5.32
C TRP A 460 10.80 17.38 4.27
N LEU A 461 9.93 18.35 3.94
CA LEU A 461 8.76 18.12 3.11
C LEU A 461 8.99 18.53 1.64
N ARG A 462 9.95 19.41 1.35
CA ARG A 462 10.17 19.99 0.00
C ARG A 462 11.47 19.57 -0.67
N THR A 463 12.16 18.56 -0.14
CA THR A 463 13.36 17.98 -0.75
C THR A 463 13.23 16.46 -0.88
N SER A 464 13.80 15.86 -1.92
CA SER A 464 13.75 14.41 -2.14
C SER A 464 14.99 13.69 -1.60
N GLY A 465 14.94 12.36 -1.56
CA GLY A 465 16.05 11.51 -1.12
C GLY A 465 16.25 11.44 0.39
N PRO A 466 16.79 10.33 0.92
CA PRO A 466 17.07 10.19 2.35
C PRO A 466 18.33 10.96 2.77
N SER A 467 18.44 11.27 4.06
CA SER A 467 19.75 11.55 4.66
C SER A 467 20.51 10.24 4.89
N TYR A 468 21.84 10.27 4.74
CA TYR A 468 22.74 9.20 5.13
C TYR A 468 23.45 9.60 6.44
N LEU A 469 23.30 8.77 7.47
CA LEU A 469 23.93 9.01 8.78
C LEU A 469 25.04 8.00 9.02
N SER A 470 26.17 8.46 9.55
CA SER A 470 27.28 7.61 9.95
C SER A 470 27.85 8.04 11.30
N SER A 471 28.57 7.14 11.96
CA SER A 471 29.30 7.44 13.20
C SER A 471 30.80 7.18 13.05
N THR A 472 31.61 7.95 13.78
CA THR A 472 33.04 7.69 13.93
C THR A 472 33.42 7.76 15.41
N THR A 473 34.05 6.69 15.89
CA THR A 473 34.51 6.56 17.28
C THR A 473 36.03 6.64 17.33
N GLN A 474 36.58 7.62 18.05
CA GLN A 474 37.98 7.70 18.40
C GLN A 474 38.19 7.15 19.81
N VAL A 475 39.22 6.34 19.98
CA VAL A 475 39.50 5.63 21.24
C VAL A 475 40.85 6.08 21.80
N HIS A 476 40.91 6.34 23.11
CA HIS A 476 42.13 6.59 23.87
C HIS A 476 42.06 5.79 25.17
N ASP A 477 43.12 5.07 25.53
CA ASP A 477 43.20 4.24 26.74
C ASP A 477 41.99 3.32 26.95
N ALA A 478 41.55 2.64 25.87
CA ALA A 478 40.38 1.76 25.86
C ALA A 478 39.05 2.42 26.27
N ARG A 479 38.97 3.75 26.19
CA ARG A 479 37.77 4.55 26.40
C ARG A 479 37.44 5.37 25.15
N VAL A 480 36.18 5.73 25.00
CA VAL A 480 35.75 6.64 23.93
C VAL A 480 36.34 8.03 24.20
N ALA A 481 37.25 8.47 23.32
CA ALA A 481 37.82 9.82 23.36
C ALA A 481 36.90 10.82 22.64
N ARG A 482 36.25 10.39 21.56
CA ARG A 482 35.30 11.18 20.78
C ARG A 482 34.35 10.25 20.04
N LEU A 483 33.06 10.57 20.03
CA LEU A 483 32.07 9.95 19.15
C LEU A 483 31.37 11.05 18.36
N THR A 484 31.43 10.98 17.04
CA THR A 484 30.81 11.97 16.14
C THR A 484 29.78 11.28 15.27
N VAL A 485 28.59 11.88 15.14
CA VAL A 485 27.59 11.51 14.13
C VAL A 485 27.68 12.52 12.98
N ARG A 486 27.68 12.03 11.75
CA ARG A 486 27.74 12.83 10.52
C ARG A 486 26.51 12.56 9.66
N GLN A 487 25.96 13.62 9.06
CA GLN A 487 24.94 13.53 8.02
C GLN A 487 25.46 13.97 6.66
N GLU A 488 24.97 13.28 5.63
CA GLU A 488 25.09 13.64 4.23
C GLU A 488 23.72 13.53 3.57
N GLY A 489 23.41 14.41 2.63
CA GLY A 489 22.13 14.40 1.95
C GLY A 489 22.20 15.19 0.66
N VAL A 490 21.53 14.70 -0.37
CA VAL A 490 21.38 15.36 -1.65
C VAL A 490 19.90 15.31 -2.00
N ASP A 491 19.34 16.46 -2.36
CA ASP A 491 18.03 16.51 -3.00
C ASP A 491 18.16 15.91 -4.40
N LEU A 492 17.72 14.67 -4.55
CA LEU A 492 17.86 13.93 -5.80
C LEU A 492 17.13 14.59 -6.97
N SER A 493 16.12 15.43 -6.69
CA SER A 493 15.39 16.16 -7.73
C SER A 493 16.18 17.35 -8.30
N THR A 494 17.12 17.92 -7.53
CA THR A 494 17.90 19.11 -7.93
C THR A 494 19.41 18.89 -7.99
N GLY A 495 19.89 17.77 -7.43
CA GLY A 495 21.32 17.45 -7.29
C GLY A 495 22.06 18.30 -6.24
N ARG A 496 21.35 19.07 -5.41
CA ARG A 496 21.95 19.97 -4.42
C ARG A 496 22.09 19.31 -3.06
N ASP A 497 23.15 19.65 -2.33
CA ASP A 497 23.32 19.26 -0.93
C ASP A 497 22.14 19.74 -0.07
N VAL A 498 21.63 18.86 0.78
CA VAL A 498 20.59 19.16 1.77
C VAL A 498 21.01 18.64 3.14
N LEU A 499 20.88 19.50 4.15
CA LEU A 499 21.00 19.12 5.55
C LEU A 499 19.63 19.18 6.19
N ARG A 500 19.25 18.11 6.90
CA ARG A 500 17.97 18.04 7.59
C ARG A 500 18.20 18.09 9.10
N PRO A 501 17.38 18.83 9.86
CA PRO A 501 17.49 18.84 11.31
C PRO A 501 17.00 17.49 11.87
N HIS A 502 17.92 16.72 12.45
CA HIS A 502 17.64 15.42 13.06
C HIS A 502 17.61 15.50 14.60
N THR A 503 16.45 15.32 15.22
CA THR A 503 16.30 14.79 16.59
C THR A 503 16.38 13.27 16.56
N LEU A 504 17.37 12.67 17.23
CA LEU A 504 17.54 11.21 17.25
C LEU A 504 18.17 10.73 18.55
N VAL A 505 18.25 9.41 18.72
CA VAL A 505 19.02 8.77 19.80
C VAL A 505 20.20 8.00 19.19
N VAL A 506 21.35 8.07 19.85
CA VAL A 506 22.49 7.18 19.63
C VAL A 506 22.51 6.16 20.77
N GLY A 507 22.29 4.90 20.43
CA GLY A 507 22.37 3.77 21.37
C GLY A 507 23.78 3.17 21.35
N LEU A 508 24.37 2.97 22.53
CA LEU A 508 25.60 2.21 22.68
C LEU A 508 25.27 0.83 23.23
N TYR A 509 25.79 -0.21 22.58
CA TYR A 509 25.50 -1.60 22.92
C TYR A 509 26.79 -2.37 23.20
N SER A 510 26.71 -3.29 24.15
CA SER A 510 27.82 -4.17 24.51
C SER A 510 27.30 -5.56 24.87
N LEU A 511 28.12 -6.58 24.63
CA LEU A 511 27.83 -7.93 25.08
C LEU A 511 27.94 -7.98 26.60
N ASP A 512 26.90 -8.47 27.24
CA ASP A 512 26.95 -8.77 28.67
C ASP A 512 27.65 -10.13 28.92
N PRO A 513 27.95 -10.50 30.17
CA PRO A 513 28.60 -11.78 30.49
C PRO A 513 27.81 -13.03 30.07
N SER A 514 26.51 -12.91 29.77
CA SER A 514 25.67 -14.01 29.26
C SER A 514 25.74 -14.15 27.74
N GLY A 515 26.33 -13.17 27.05
CA GLY A 515 26.40 -13.10 25.59
C GLY A 515 25.25 -12.31 24.97
N ALA A 516 24.36 -11.71 25.75
CA ALA A 516 23.29 -10.86 25.23
C ALA A 516 23.84 -9.49 24.81
N LEU A 517 23.43 -9.00 23.65
CA LEU A 517 23.78 -7.65 23.19
C LEU A 517 22.79 -6.65 23.80
N VAL A 518 23.23 -5.89 24.80
CA VAL A 518 22.35 -5.00 25.58
C VAL A 518 22.70 -3.53 25.40
N ARG A 519 21.68 -2.66 25.43
CA ARG A 519 21.88 -1.21 25.40
C ARG A 519 22.48 -0.75 26.72
N THR A 520 23.73 -0.31 26.70
CA THR A 520 24.42 0.22 27.87
C THR A 520 24.14 1.70 28.07
N HIS A 521 23.97 2.47 26.99
CA HIS A 521 23.72 3.91 27.05
C HIS A 521 22.72 4.34 25.98
N ARG A 522 21.84 5.27 26.37
CA ARG A 522 20.88 5.96 25.51
C ARG A 522 21.25 7.44 25.45
N LEU A 523 21.73 7.92 24.31
CA LEU A 523 22.29 9.27 24.17
C LEU A 523 21.46 10.10 23.17
N PRO A 524 20.56 10.99 23.62
CA PRO A 524 19.83 11.90 22.74
C PRO A 524 20.76 12.88 22.02
N VAL A 525 20.53 13.11 20.73
CA VAL A 525 21.34 14.01 19.89
C VAL A 525 20.42 14.87 19.01
N THR A 526 20.76 16.15 18.90
CA THR A 526 20.21 17.04 17.88
C THR A 526 21.30 17.38 16.87
N LEU A 527 21.12 16.96 15.62
CA LEU A 527 22.04 17.16 14.52
C LEU A 527 21.42 18.12 13.49
N THR A 528 21.86 19.38 13.51
CA THR A 528 21.41 20.43 12.57
C THR A 528 22.45 20.75 11.51
N GLY A 529 23.73 20.59 11.84
CA GLY A 529 24.85 20.75 10.90
C GLY A 529 25.28 19.43 10.26
N ARG A 530 26.42 19.45 9.55
CA ARG A 530 27.01 18.25 8.92
C ARG A 530 27.44 17.20 9.93
N GLU A 531 27.82 17.61 11.13
CA GLU A 531 28.26 16.72 12.19
C GLU A 531 27.83 17.23 13.57
N ALA A 532 27.72 16.32 14.53
CA ALA A 532 27.49 16.61 15.93
C ALA A 532 28.31 15.64 16.80
N GLU A 533 28.96 16.17 17.82
CA GLU A 533 29.66 15.36 18.83
C GLU A 533 28.66 14.81 19.85
N VAL A 534 28.74 13.53 20.15
CA VAL A 534 27.93 12.86 21.17
C VAL A 534 28.64 13.00 22.51
N ALA A 535 28.53 14.19 23.12
CA ALA A 535 29.30 14.53 24.33
C ALA A 535 29.14 13.53 25.48
N GLY A 536 27.94 12.94 25.64
CA GLY A 536 27.68 11.93 26.66
C GLY A 536 28.41 10.60 26.47
N ALA A 537 29.07 10.39 25.32
CA ALA A 537 29.85 9.18 25.06
C ALA A 537 31.30 9.27 25.56
N VAL A 538 31.83 10.48 25.79
CA VAL A 538 33.24 10.68 26.14
C VAL A 538 33.54 10.07 27.51
N GLY A 539 34.60 9.27 27.59
CA GLY A 539 35.03 8.58 28.81
C GLY A 539 34.32 7.25 29.09
N LEU A 540 33.30 6.89 28.29
CA LEU A 540 32.64 5.59 28.41
C LEU A 540 33.53 4.46 27.85
N ASP A 541 33.22 3.22 28.23
CA ASP A 541 33.81 2.03 27.62
C ASP A 541 33.48 2.00 26.12
N VAL A 542 34.42 1.49 25.31
CA VAL A 542 34.19 1.41 23.86
C VAL A 542 33.12 0.34 23.58
N PRO A 543 31.98 0.69 22.96
CA PRO A 543 30.92 -0.27 22.71
C PRO A 543 31.31 -1.30 21.64
N ASP A 544 30.59 -2.42 21.64
CA ASP A 544 30.64 -3.42 20.58
C ASP A 544 29.81 -2.97 19.36
N LEU A 545 28.77 -2.16 19.58
CA LEU A 545 27.91 -1.61 18.54
C LEU A 545 27.46 -0.18 18.88
N VAL A 546 27.60 0.73 17.92
CA VAL A 546 26.98 2.05 17.91
C VAL A 546 25.78 2.03 16.96
N LEU A 547 24.58 2.21 17.50
CA LEU A 547 23.35 2.33 16.70
C LEU A 547 22.94 3.81 16.62
N VAL A 548 23.17 4.43 15.47
CA VAL A 548 22.66 5.78 15.18
C VAL A 548 21.18 5.68 14.81
N ASN A 549 20.38 6.64 15.29
CA ASN A 549 18.92 6.63 15.15
C ASN A 549 18.28 5.40 15.83
N ASP A 550 18.79 5.06 17.01
CA ASP A 550 18.08 4.20 17.95
C ASP A 550 16.68 4.78 18.24
N GLU A 551 15.72 3.93 18.58
CA GLU A 551 14.29 4.25 18.76
C GLU A 551 13.56 4.75 17.50
N ASP A 552 14.25 4.75 16.36
CA ASP A 552 13.69 5.03 15.03
C ASP A 552 12.99 6.40 14.94
N LEU A 553 13.58 7.46 15.48
CA LEU A 553 12.93 8.77 15.58
C LEU A 553 12.99 9.59 14.28
N THR A 554 14.01 9.36 13.44
CA THR A 554 14.22 10.15 12.21
C THR A 554 14.22 9.30 10.94
N TYR A 555 13.93 9.89 9.78
CA TYR A 555 14.04 9.23 8.47
C TYR A 555 15.45 9.39 7.88
N ALA A 556 16.25 8.33 7.96
CA ALA A 556 17.60 8.32 7.42
C ALA A 556 18.16 6.90 7.22
N VAL A 557 18.97 6.72 6.18
CA VAL A 557 19.73 5.49 5.95
C VAL A 557 21.01 5.52 6.80
N VAL A 558 21.14 4.59 7.73
CA VAL A 558 22.31 4.50 8.62
C VAL A 558 23.42 3.69 7.98
N ARG A 559 24.66 4.17 8.11
CA ARG A 559 25.90 3.51 7.71
C ARG A 559 26.73 3.20 8.95
N PRO A 560 26.87 1.91 9.32
CA PRO A 560 27.61 1.54 10.50
C PRO A 560 29.12 1.67 10.28
N ASP A 561 29.86 1.89 11.37
CA ASP A 561 31.30 1.64 11.36
C ASP A 561 31.59 0.12 11.24
N ALA A 562 32.85 -0.22 10.96
CA ALA A 562 33.25 -1.61 10.72
C ALA A 562 33.04 -2.54 11.93
N ARG A 563 33.22 -2.04 13.15
CA ARG A 563 33.01 -2.83 14.38
C ARG A 563 31.53 -3.10 14.56
N SER A 564 30.72 -2.05 14.48
CA SER A 564 29.25 -2.09 14.56
C SER A 564 28.66 -3.07 13.53
N LEU A 565 29.14 -3.04 12.28
CA LEU A 565 28.71 -3.97 11.23
C LEU A 565 29.07 -5.43 11.54
N ALA A 566 30.29 -5.67 12.03
CA ALA A 566 30.73 -7.01 12.39
C ALA A 566 29.91 -7.59 13.56
N THR A 567 29.69 -6.77 14.61
CA THR A 567 28.88 -7.13 15.77
C THR A 567 27.44 -7.44 15.36
N ALA A 568 26.79 -6.58 14.56
CA ALA A 568 25.43 -6.82 14.09
C ALA A 568 25.32 -8.15 13.33
N ARG A 569 26.26 -8.47 12.42
CA ARG A 569 26.21 -9.74 11.67
C ARG A 569 26.39 -10.99 12.53
N ALA A 570 27.01 -10.85 13.70
CA ALA A 570 27.34 -11.97 14.60
C ALA A 570 26.33 -12.15 15.74
N HIS A 571 25.64 -11.09 16.16
CA HIS A 571 24.90 -11.04 17.44
C HIS A 571 23.49 -10.44 17.32
N LEU A 572 22.87 -10.48 16.13
CA LEU A 572 21.50 -9.96 15.95
C LEU A 572 20.46 -10.80 16.70
N ALA A 573 20.64 -12.12 16.78
CA ALA A 573 19.78 -12.99 17.60
C ALA A 573 19.93 -12.70 19.10
N ASP A 574 21.12 -12.25 19.52
CA ASP A 574 21.45 -11.95 20.92
C ASP A 574 20.94 -10.57 21.38
N LEU A 575 20.42 -9.74 20.46
CA LEU A 575 19.91 -8.40 20.75
C LEU A 575 18.45 -8.47 21.19
N ALA A 576 18.18 -8.15 22.45
CA ALA A 576 16.84 -8.28 23.05
C ALA A 576 15.83 -7.24 22.55
N ASP A 577 16.27 -6.02 22.21
CA ASP A 577 15.37 -4.94 21.76
C ASP A 577 14.93 -5.17 20.30
N PRO A 578 13.63 -5.43 20.06
CA PRO A 578 13.14 -5.79 18.73
C PRO A 578 13.16 -4.63 17.74
N LEU A 579 13.02 -3.38 18.21
CA LEU A 579 13.08 -2.22 17.33
C LEU A 579 14.52 -1.97 16.89
N ALA A 580 15.47 -2.01 17.82
CA ALA A 580 16.90 -1.90 17.51
C ALA A 580 17.35 -3.00 16.53
N ARG A 581 16.87 -4.23 16.74
CA ARG A 581 17.11 -5.36 15.84
C ARG A 581 16.53 -5.14 14.44
N SER A 582 15.29 -4.65 14.33
CA SER A 582 14.65 -4.29 13.05
C SER A 582 15.41 -3.21 12.29
N LEU A 583 15.92 -2.19 12.98
CA LEU A 583 16.75 -1.14 12.39
C LEU A 583 18.06 -1.67 11.80
N LEU A 584 18.74 -2.55 12.52
CA LEU A 584 19.96 -3.20 12.03
C LEU A 584 19.69 -4.13 10.85
N TRP A 585 18.57 -4.84 10.83
CA TRP A 585 18.14 -5.64 9.69
C TRP A 585 17.90 -4.77 8.44
N SER A 586 17.17 -3.67 8.60
CA SER A 586 16.94 -2.68 7.54
C SER A 586 18.25 -2.08 7.03
N MET A 587 19.19 -1.79 7.95
CA MET A 587 20.54 -1.33 7.61
C MET A 587 21.31 -2.35 6.76
N LEU A 588 21.33 -3.63 7.16
CA LEU A 588 22.01 -4.69 6.40
C LEU A 588 21.43 -4.85 5.00
N HIS A 589 20.10 -4.82 4.86
CA HIS A 589 19.44 -4.91 3.56
C HIS A 589 19.77 -3.70 2.66
N ASN A 590 19.79 -2.48 3.23
CA ASN A 590 20.20 -1.28 2.50
C ASN A 590 21.65 -1.38 2.02
N LEU A 591 22.58 -1.94 2.82
CA LEU A 591 23.96 -2.16 2.39
C LEU A 591 24.03 -3.11 1.18
N VAL A 592 23.19 -4.16 1.11
CA VAL A 592 23.13 -5.04 -0.07
C VAL A 592 22.61 -4.30 -1.30
N ARG A 593 21.50 -3.56 -1.15
CA ARG A 593 20.88 -2.79 -2.24
C ARG A 593 21.81 -1.73 -2.84
N ASP A 594 22.74 -1.22 -2.04
CA ASP A 594 23.73 -0.23 -2.45
C ASP A 594 25.07 -0.83 -2.86
N GLY A 595 25.19 -2.17 -2.88
CA GLY A 595 26.41 -2.87 -3.28
C GLY A 595 27.57 -2.71 -2.28
N LEU A 596 27.26 -2.43 -1.01
CA LEU A 596 28.20 -2.26 0.10
C LEU A 596 28.34 -3.53 0.97
N LEU A 597 27.39 -4.46 0.87
CA LEU A 597 27.43 -5.78 1.50
C LEU A 597 27.08 -6.85 0.45
N GLU A 598 27.83 -7.95 0.44
CA GLU A 598 27.58 -9.06 -0.49
C GLU A 598 26.24 -9.76 -0.20
N ALA A 599 25.56 -10.22 -1.25
CA ALA A 599 24.30 -10.95 -1.12
C ALA A 599 24.45 -12.22 -0.26
N GLU A 600 25.56 -12.93 -0.42
CA GLU A 600 25.93 -14.10 0.36
C GLU A 600 26.03 -13.77 1.84
N ALA A 601 26.73 -12.68 2.18
CA ALA A 601 26.90 -12.26 3.56
C ALA A 601 25.55 -11.94 4.23
N PHE A 602 24.61 -11.33 3.50
CA PHE A 602 23.28 -11.03 4.00
C PHE A 602 22.41 -12.27 4.16
N VAL A 603 22.33 -13.12 3.14
CA VAL A 603 21.56 -14.39 3.20
C VAL A 603 22.09 -15.26 4.34
N ASP A 604 23.41 -15.27 4.55
CA ASP A 604 24.04 -15.99 5.65
C ASP A 604 23.63 -15.42 6.99
N THR A 605 23.72 -14.10 7.16
CA THR A 605 23.27 -13.47 8.39
C THR A 605 21.79 -13.76 8.66
N VAL A 606 20.90 -13.70 7.66
CA VAL A 606 19.47 -14.06 7.83
C VAL A 606 19.31 -15.51 8.30
N LEU A 607 19.95 -16.48 7.66
CA LEU A 607 19.82 -17.90 8.02
C LEU A 607 20.40 -18.24 9.40
N HIS A 608 21.36 -17.46 9.91
CA HIS A 608 21.99 -17.73 11.21
C HIS A 608 21.39 -16.91 12.36
N GLN A 609 20.91 -15.69 12.09
CA GLN A 609 20.54 -14.72 13.12
C GLN A 609 19.04 -14.42 13.17
N ALA A 610 18.26 -14.71 12.12
CA ALA A 610 16.80 -14.60 12.16
C ALA A 610 16.20 -15.89 12.73
N ASP A 611 16.28 -16.04 14.04
CA ASP A 611 15.76 -17.20 14.78
C ASP A 611 14.23 -17.11 15.02
N ASP A 612 13.69 -18.05 15.78
CA ASP A 612 12.25 -18.12 16.07
C ASP A 612 11.76 -17.04 17.06
N THR A 613 12.67 -16.28 17.69
CA THR A 613 12.34 -15.13 18.53
C THR A 613 12.20 -13.83 17.73
N THR A 614 12.61 -13.84 16.45
CA THR A 614 12.38 -12.73 15.53
C THR A 614 10.89 -12.56 15.27
N GLU A 615 10.40 -11.32 15.35
CA GLU A 615 9.00 -10.96 15.14
C GLU A 615 8.51 -11.50 13.79
N ALA A 616 7.33 -12.12 13.78
CA ALA A 616 6.82 -12.83 12.60
C ALA A 616 6.78 -11.97 11.32
N ALA A 617 6.41 -10.69 11.44
CA ALA A 617 6.43 -9.74 10.33
C ALA A 617 7.85 -9.49 9.82
N THR A 618 8.79 -9.22 10.72
CA THR A 618 10.22 -9.02 10.42
C THR A 618 10.81 -10.26 9.77
N LEU A 619 10.54 -11.45 10.32
CA LEU A 619 11.02 -12.73 9.79
C LEU A 619 10.49 -12.98 8.36
N ALA A 620 9.21 -12.70 8.11
CA ALA A 620 8.63 -12.84 6.76
C ALA A 620 9.32 -11.91 5.76
N THR A 621 9.54 -10.64 6.14
CA THR A 621 10.25 -9.65 5.33
C THR A 621 11.68 -10.09 5.05
N LEU A 622 12.42 -10.55 6.06
CA LEU A 622 13.82 -11.00 5.92
C LEU A 622 13.95 -12.20 4.98
N LEU A 623 13.07 -13.19 5.09
CA LEU A 623 13.12 -14.37 4.23
C LEU A 623 12.76 -14.02 2.76
N SER A 624 11.83 -13.09 2.55
CA SER A 624 11.52 -12.54 1.23
C SER A 624 12.72 -11.79 0.63
N GLN A 625 13.37 -10.93 1.41
CA GLN A 625 14.58 -10.21 1.00
C GLN A 625 15.76 -11.16 0.73
N ALA A 626 15.94 -12.20 1.53
CA ALA A 626 16.98 -13.21 1.32
C ALA A 626 16.77 -13.95 -0.01
N LEU A 627 15.52 -14.29 -0.34
CA LEU A 627 15.19 -14.87 -1.65
C LEU A 627 15.49 -13.89 -2.78
N GLN A 628 15.08 -12.62 -2.67
CA GLN A 628 15.39 -11.60 -3.68
C GLN A 628 16.89 -11.36 -3.85
N ALA A 629 17.64 -11.31 -2.75
CA ALA A 629 19.09 -11.18 -2.79
C ALA A 629 19.73 -12.38 -3.52
N ALA A 630 19.27 -13.60 -3.23
CA ALA A 630 19.72 -14.81 -3.90
C ALA A 630 19.36 -14.83 -5.40
N THR A 631 18.15 -14.44 -5.80
CA THR A 631 17.70 -14.56 -7.20
C THR A 631 18.09 -13.37 -8.07
N ARG A 632 18.16 -12.14 -7.52
CA ARG A 632 18.31 -10.90 -8.29
C ARG A 632 19.64 -10.19 -8.07
N TYR A 633 20.21 -10.24 -6.86
CA TYR A 633 21.47 -9.54 -6.53
C TYR A 633 22.71 -10.42 -6.63
N ALA A 634 22.57 -11.74 -6.49
CA ALA A 634 23.66 -12.68 -6.75
C ALA A 634 23.85 -12.98 -8.25
N GLY A 635 25.10 -13.07 -8.67
CA GLY A 635 25.51 -13.45 -10.03
C GLY A 635 25.88 -14.94 -10.17
N GLY A 636 25.87 -15.45 -11.40
CA GLY A 636 26.45 -16.74 -11.79
C GLY A 636 26.25 -17.90 -10.80
N GLY A 637 27.36 -18.54 -10.40
CA GLY A 637 27.35 -19.68 -9.47
C GLY A 637 26.90 -19.35 -8.04
N ALA A 638 27.04 -18.10 -7.59
CA ALA A 638 26.57 -17.69 -6.26
C ALA A 638 25.04 -17.73 -6.14
N ARG A 639 24.33 -17.33 -7.20
CA ARG A 639 22.85 -17.45 -7.28
C ARG A 639 22.39 -18.88 -7.04
N ALA A 640 22.95 -19.83 -7.78
CA ALA A 640 22.62 -21.25 -7.63
C ALA A 640 22.94 -21.75 -6.21
N ALA A 641 24.10 -21.39 -5.65
CA ALA A 641 24.50 -21.79 -4.30
C ALA A 641 23.59 -21.23 -3.20
N LEU A 642 23.18 -19.96 -3.31
CA LEU A 642 22.29 -19.33 -2.33
C LEU A 642 20.87 -19.88 -2.39
N VAL A 643 20.32 -20.08 -3.60
CA VAL A 643 19.01 -20.74 -3.76
C VAL A 643 19.06 -22.16 -3.18
N ALA A 644 20.11 -22.93 -3.46
CA ALA A 644 20.29 -24.27 -2.88
C ALA A 644 20.30 -24.26 -1.34
N ARG A 645 20.86 -23.21 -0.72
CA ARG A 645 20.86 -23.05 0.74
C ARG A 645 19.49 -22.69 1.30
N LEU A 646 18.74 -21.81 0.63
CA LEU A 646 17.38 -21.45 1.05
C LEU A 646 16.42 -22.64 1.00
N VAL A 647 16.63 -23.59 0.08
CA VAL A 647 15.77 -24.78 -0.03
C VAL A 647 16.33 -26.03 0.66
N GLY A 648 17.59 -25.99 1.09
CA GLY A 648 18.37 -27.15 1.56
C GLY A 648 18.30 -27.43 3.07
N GLU A 649 18.82 -28.60 3.45
CA GLU A 649 19.08 -29.01 4.84
C GLU A 649 20.30 -28.28 5.41
N ASP A 650 20.51 -28.40 6.72
CA ASP A 650 21.75 -27.98 7.37
C ASP A 650 22.94 -28.77 6.80
N ARG A 651 24.02 -28.06 6.41
CA ARG A 651 25.24 -28.68 5.86
C ARG A 651 26.26 -28.92 6.97
N GLY A 652 26.81 -30.13 7.04
CA GLY A 652 27.93 -30.46 7.93
C GLY A 652 29.27 -29.93 7.39
N GLY A 653 29.95 -29.08 8.15
CA GLY A 653 31.25 -28.46 7.82
C GLY A 653 31.84 -27.66 8.99
N ARG A 654 32.95 -26.94 8.79
CA ARG A 654 33.51 -26.02 9.81
C ARG A 654 32.62 -24.77 9.90
N GLY A 655 31.54 -24.87 10.70
CA GLY A 655 30.58 -23.80 10.98
C GLY A 655 29.13 -24.31 10.92
N PRO A 656 28.17 -23.68 11.61
CA PRO A 656 26.77 -24.10 11.61
C PRO A 656 26.07 -23.67 10.31
N ALA A 657 26.37 -24.29 9.17
CA ALA A 657 25.75 -23.91 7.89
C ALA A 657 24.26 -24.31 7.86
N ARG A 658 23.39 -23.43 8.37
CA ARG A 658 21.93 -23.61 8.41
C ARG A 658 21.32 -23.53 7.01
N GLY A 659 20.42 -24.44 6.70
CA GLY A 659 19.61 -24.44 5.47
C GLY A 659 18.16 -24.05 5.76
N GLY A 660 17.47 -23.45 4.79
CA GLY A 660 16.10 -22.96 5.03
C GLY A 660 15.09 -24.06 5.34
N TRP A 661 15.26 -25.26 4.77
CA TRP A 661 14.45 -26.43 5.14
C TRP A 661 14.82 -26.97 6.54
N GLY A 662 16.10 -26.96 6.89
CA GLY A 662 16.59 -27.34 8.22
C GLY A 662 15.99 -26.44 9.31
N LEU A 663 15.97 -25.12 9.07
CA LEU A 663 15.37 -24.14 9.97
C LEU A 663 13.86 -24.34 10.12
N LEU A 664 13.13 -24.55 9.02
CA LEU A 664 11.68 -24.83 9.07
C LEU A 664 11.38 -26.09 9.91
N ARG A 665 12.19 -27.14 9.79
CA ARG A 665 12.05 -28.36 10.59
C ARG A 665 12.38 -28.16 12.06
N ALA A 666 13.32 -27.27 12.34
CA ALA A 666 13.76 -26.95 13.70
C ALA A 666 12.80 -26.01 14.42
N SER A 667 11.88 -25.35 13.69
CA SER A 667 10.95 -24.41 14.31
C SER A 667 10.02 -25.07 15.33
N ALA A 668 9.69 -24.31 16.37
CA ALA A 668 8.74 -24.76 17.39
C ALA A 668 7.39 -25.13 16.72
N PRO A 669 6.87 -26.37 16.91
CA PRO A 669 5.60 -26.80 16.34
C PRO A 669 4.45 -25.86 16.68
N GLY A 670 3.68 -25.43 15.67
CA GLY A 670 2.52 -24.54 15.84
C GLY A 670 2.87 -23.08 16.11
N SER A 671 4.14 -22.69 16.00
CA SER A 671 4.56 -21.29 16.15
C SER A 671 4.34 -20.45 14.89
N ASP A 672 4.22 -19.14 15.08
CA ASP A 672 4.21 -18.17 13.98
C ASP A 672 5.47 -18.30 13.11
N ALA A 673 6.63 -18.55 13.72
CA ALA A 673 7.89 -18.75 13.00
C ALA A 673 7.83 -19.96 12.06
N GLN A 674 7.23 -21.08 12.50
CA GLN A 674 7.04 -22.26 11.66
C GLN A 674 6.17 -21.93 10.44
N LEU A 675 5.04 -21.22 10.63
CA LEU A 675 4.14 -20.85 9.54
C LEU A 675 4.80 -19.87 8.56
N VAL A 676 5.49 -18.85 9.06
CA VAL A 676 6.23 -17.87 8.26
C VAL A 676 7.32 -18.55 7.43
N ARG A 677 8.14 -19.42 8.06
CA ARG A 677 9.18 -20.18 7.36
C ARG A 677 8.59 -21.13 6.33
N ALA A 678 7.44 -21.77 6.60
CA ALA A 678 6.80 -22.64 5.64
C ALA A 678 6.38 -21.88 4.37
N ARG A 679 5.71 -20.73 4.54
CA ARG A 679 5.30 -19.86 3.43
C ARG A 679 6.49 -19.34 2.61
N ALA A 680 7.55 -18.89 3.29
CA ALA A 680 8.75 -18.40 2.63
C ALA A 680 9.53 -19.53 1.94
N TRP A 681 9.65 -20.70 2.58
CA TRP A 681 10.33 -21.86 2.01
C TRP A 681 9.63 -22.38 0.76
N LEU A 682 8.29 -22.43 0.73
CA LEU A 682 7.53 -22.79 -0.48
C LEU A 682 7.78 -21.81 -1.63
N SER A 683 7.92 -20.52 -1.32
CA SER A 683 8.26 -19.50 -2.32
C SER A 683 9.66 -19.73 -2.90
N ALA A 684 10.64 -20.06 -2.05
CA ALA A 684 12.00 -20.41 -2.47
C ALA A 684 12.07 -21.76 -3.21
N ALA A 685 11.28 -22.76 -2.80
CA ALA A 685 11.20 -24.06 -3.44
C ALA A 685 10.75 -23.95 -4.90
N GLY A 686 9.79 -23.06 -5.20
CA GLY A 686 9.39 -22.74 -6.57
C GLY A 686 10.47 -22.07 -7.43
N GLN A 687 11.64 -21.72 -6.85
CA GLN A 687 12.82 -21.21 -7.56
C GLN A 687 13.95 -22.23 -7.67
N ALA A 688 13.79 -23.44 -7.13
CA ALA A 688 14.86 -24.44 -6.97
C ALA A 688 15.48 -24.92 -8.31
N GLY A 689 14.77 -24.72 -9.43
CA GLY A 689 15.32 -24.94 -10.77
C GLY A 689 16.60 -24.15 -11.06
N LEU A 690 16.78 -22.96 -10.47
CA LEU A 690 18.02 -22.17 -10.58
C LEU A 690 19.24 -22.86 -9.99
N ALA A 691 19.04 -23.80 -9.07
CA ALA A 691 20.09 -24.51 -8.35
C ALA A 691 20.27 -25.97 -8.80
N GLY A 692 19.45 -26.46 -9.75
CA GLY A 692 19.39 -27.89 -10.07
C GLY A 692 18.82 -28.75 -8.92
N GLU A 693 18.08 -28.14 -7.99
CA GLU A 693 17.53 -28.77 -6.78
C GLU A 693 16.00 -29.03 -6.90
N GLY A 694 15.47 -28.99 -8.13
CA GLY A 694 14.03 -29.10 -8.41
C GLY A 694 13.39 -30.36 -7.84
N ASP A 695 13.94 -31.54 -8.14
CA ASP A 695 13.40 -32.82 -7.68
C ASP A 695 13.45 -32.96 -6.15
N ALA A 696 14.56 -32.51 -5.53
CA ALA A 696 14.73 -32.56 -4.08
C ALA A 696 13.75 -31.61 -3.37
N ALA A 697 13.56 -30.40 -3.90
CA ALA A 697 12.58 -29.44 -3.40
C ALA A 697 11.15 -29.96 -3.58
N ALA A 698 10.79 -30.48 -4.76
CA ALA A 698 9.49 -31.09 -5.02
C ALA A 698 9.20 -32.23 -4.03
N GLY A 699 10.16 -33.13 -3.79
CA GLY A 699 10.03 -34.19 -2.81
C GLY A 699 9.80 -33.69 -1.37
N ARG A 700 10.40 -32.56 -0.98
CA ARG A 700 10.14 -31.89 0.32
C ARG A 700 8.75 -31.27 0.37
N VAL A 701 8.30 -30.61 -0.71
CA VAL A 701 6.93 -30.06 -0.81
C VAL A 701 5.88 -31.16 -0.69
N ARG A 702 6.10 -32.32 -1.34
CA ARG A 702 5.23 -33.49 -1.23
C ARG A 702 5.12 -33.99 0.22
N ARG A 703 6.25 -34.10 0.92
CA ARG A 703 6.24 -34.43 2.36
C ARG A 703 5.48 -33.42 3.21
N LEU A 704 5.56 -32.12 2.89
CA LEU A 704 4.75 -31.12 3.57
C LEU A 704 3.25 -31.39 3.38
N LEU A 705 2.82 -31.66 2.14
CA LEU A 705 1.41 -31.98 1.82
C LEU A 705 0.91 -33.27 2.49
N GLU A 706 1.82 -34.18 2.84
CA GLU A 706 1.57 -35.42 3.59
C GLU A 706 1.58 -35.22 5.12
N GLY A 707 1.80 -33.99 5.60
CA GLY A 707 1.78 -33.66 7.03
C GLY A 707 3.08 -33.98 7.78
N ALA A 708 4.23 -33.95 7.10
CA ALA A 708 5.53 -34.32 7.71
C ALA A 708 6.03 -33.39 8.83
N LEU A 709 5.43 -32.20 9.03
CA LEU A 709 5.81 -31.26 10.09
C LEU A 709 4.71 -31.19 11.15
N SER A 710 5.06 -31.57 12.38
CA SER A 710 4.17 -31.44 13.53
C SER A 710 3.84 -29.97 13.80
N GLY A 711 2.58 -29.68 14.13
CA GLY A 711 2.08 -28.34 14.47
C GLY A 711 1.78 -27.43 13.27
N LEU A 712 2.15 -27.83 12.04
CA LEU A 712 1.85 -27.05 10.84
C LEU A 712 0.51 -27.48 10.24
N GLU A 713 -0.53 -26.65 10.41
CA GLU A 713 -1.83 -26.88 9.79
C GLU A 713 -1.79 -26.64 8.28
N LEU A 714 -2.19 -27.65 7.49
CA LEU A 714 -2.28 -27.56 6.02
C LEU A 714 -3.60 -26.92 5.59
N THR A 715 -3.73 -25.62 5.86
CA THR A 715 -4.85 -24.81 5.36
C THR A 715 -4.88 -24.77 3.84
N ALA A 716 -6.02 -24.38 3.26
CA ALA A 716 -6.15 -24.18 1.82
C ALA A 716 -5.09 -23.22 1.24
N ASP A 717 -4.77 -22.12 1.94
CA ASP A 717 -3.69 -21.19 1.53
C ASP A 717 -2.34 -21.92 1.41
N LEU A 718 -1.97 -22.70 2.43
CA LEU A 718 -0.69 -23.39 2.43
C LEU A 718 -0.63 -24.51 1.38
N ARG A 719 -1.73 -25.22 1.16
CA ARG A 719 -1.86 -26.23 0.09
C ARG A 719 -1.73 -25.59 -1.29
N TRP A 720 -2.39 -24.46 -1.55
CA TRP A 720 -2.25 -23.74 -2.82
C TRP A 720 -0.83 -23.23 -3.05
N ARG A 721 -0.14 -22.74 -2.01
CA ARG A 721 1.28 -22.35 -2.11
C ARG A 721 2.17 -23.55 -2.45
N ALA A 722 1.93 -24.70 -1.83
CA ALA A 722 2.65 -25.93 -2.11
C ALA A 722 2.42 -26.43 -3.55
N LEU A 723 1.18 -26.46 -4.01
CA LEU A 723 0.84 -26.84 -5.39
C LEU A 723 1.39 -25.84 -6.41
N THR A 724 1.40 -24.54 -6.11
CA THR A 724 2.03 -23.53 -6.96
C THR A 724 3.55 -23.72 -7.03
N ALA A 725 4.20 -24.06 -5.92
CA ALA A 725 5.63 -24.38 -5.91
C ALA A 725 5.93 -25.62 -6.77
N LEU A 726 5.11 -26.67 -6.66
CA LEU A 726 5.22 -27.86 -7.52
C LEU A 726 4.96 -27.53 -8.99
N ALA A 727 3.96 -26.69 -9.30
CA ALA A 727 3.67 -26.26 -10.68
C ALA A 727 4.85 -25.54 -11.32
N ARG A 728 5.53 -24.66 -10.58
CA ARG A 728 6.75 -23.99 -11.05
C ARG A 728 7.90 -24.96 -11.34
N LEU A 729 7.91 -26.13 -10.70
CA LEU A 729 8.88 -27.19 -10.91
C LEU A 729 8.40 -28.27 -11.91
N ASP A 730 7.26 -28.06 -12.57
CA ASP A 730 6.56 -29.07 -13.39
C ASP A 730 6.29 -30.41 -12.69
N ALA A 731 6.08 -30.36 -11.37
CA ALA A 731 5.94 -31.51 -10.49
C ALA A 731 4.52 -31.66 -9.93
N VAL A 732 3.49 -31.20 -10.65
CA VAL A 732 2.07 -31.29 -10.29
C VAL A 732 1.22 -31.69 -11.50
N THR A 733 0.15 -32.46 -11.25
CA THR A 733 -0.81 -32.82 -12.30
C THR A 733 -2.05 -31.92 -12.27
N ASP A 734 -2.78 -31.86 -13.38
CA ASP A 734 -4.01 -31.06 -13.46
C ASP A 734 -5.12 -31.64 -12.57
N GLU A 735 -5.11 -32.96 -12.34
CA GLU A 735 -6.03 -33.62 -11.41
C GLU A 735 -5.81 -33.17 -9.97
N GLU A 736 -4.55 -32.93 -9.55
CA GLU A 736 -4.24 -32.44 -8.20
C GLU A 736 -4.72 -31.00 -7.99
N LEU A 737 -4.53 -30.16 -9.02
CA LEU A 737 -5.02 -28.79 -9.00
C LEU A 737 -6.55 -28.76 -8.97
N SER A 738 -7.20 -29.61 -9.77
CA SER A 738 -8.66 -29.73 -9.81
C SER A 738 -9.23 -30.23 -8.49
N ALA A 739 -8.61 -31.26 -7.89
CA ALA A 739 -9.02 -31.77 -6.58
C ALA A 739 -8.88 -30.72 -5.47
N GLN A 740 -7.84 -29.88 -5.53
CA GLN A 740 -7.71 -28.78 -4.57
C GLN A 740 -8.74 -27.67 -4.81
N LEU A 741 -9.11 -27.39 -6.05
CA LEU A 741 -10.18 -26.45 -6.37
C LEU A 741 -11.55 -26.96 -5.90
N GLU A 742 -11.83 -28.25 -6.04
CA GLU A 742 -13.04 -28.87 -5.47
C GLU A 742 -13.09 -28.74 -3.94
N ALA A 743 -11.94 -28.81 -3.26
CA ALA A 743 -11.83 -28.64 -1.81
C ALA A 743 -11.89 -27.16 -1.36
N ASP A 744 -11.61 -26.21 -2.25
CA ASP A 744 -11.64 -24.76 -1.99
C ASP A 744 -12.28 -24.03 -3.18
N PRO A 745 -13.60 -24.14 -3.37
CA PRO A 745 -14.27 -23.63 -4.58
C PRO A 745 -14.53 -22.12 -4.55
N GLY A 746 -14.08 -21.42 -3.50
CA GLY A 746 -14.26 -19.98 -3.34
C GLY A 746 -13.52 -19.15 -4.39
N ALA A 747 -13.86 -17.86 -4.49
CA ALA A 747 -13.23 -16.92 -5.44
C ALA A 747 -11.69 -16.95 -5.34
N LEU A 748 -11.16 -16.92 -4.12
CA LEU A 748 -9.72 -17.05 -3.88
C LEU A 748 -9.17 -18.39 -4.38
N GLY A 749 -9.88 -19.51 -4.17
CA GLY A 749 -9.47 -20.82 -4.66
C GLY A 749 -9.42 -20.91 -6.18
N VAL A 750 -10.39 -20.30 -6.88
CA VAL A 750 -10.39 -20.14 -8.35
C VAL A 750 -9.17 -19.35 -8.81
N THR A 751 -8.87 -18.23 -8.17
CA THR A 751 -7.68 -17.40 -8.45
C THR A 751 -6.38 -18.17 -8.20
N ARG A 752 -6.29 -18.95 -7.11
CA ARG A 752 -5.11 -19.78 -6.80
C ARG A 752 -4.94 -20.93 -7.78
N HIS A 753 -6.02 -21.57 -8.20
CA HIS A 753 -6.01 -22.57 -9.26
C HIS A 753 -5.47 -21.97 -10.57
N LEU A 754 -5.96 -20.79 -10.96
CA LEU A 754 -5.49 -20.07 -12.14
C LEU A 754 -3.98 -19.77 -12.08
N GLN A 755 -3.50 -19.30 -10.92
CA GLN A 755 -2.07 -19.05 -10.70
C GLN A 755 -1.25 -20.34 -10.83
N ALA A 756 -1.64 -21.41 -10.15
CA ALA A 756 -0.89 -22.67 -10.14
C ALA A 756 -0.85 -23.32 -11.53
N SER A 757 -2.01 -23.47 -12.18
CA SER A 757 -2.11 -24.07 -13.52
C SER A 757 -1.32 -23.30 -14.59
N SER A 758 -1.20 -21.98 -14.43
CA SER A 758 -0.45 -21.10 -15.36
C SER A 758 1.05 -21.00 -15.04
N SER A 759 1.51 -21.58 -13.94
CA SER A 759 2.89 -21.39 -13.45
C SER A 759 3.92 -22.33 -14.09
N ARG A 760 3.50 -23.33 -14.88
CA ARG A 760 4.39 -24.34 -15.49
C ARG A 760 5.60 -23.73 -16.23
N PRO A 761 6.79 -24.35 -16.16
CA PRO A 761 8.03 -23.86 -16.78
C PRO A 761 8.17 -24.27 -18.25
N SER A 762 7.21 -23.91 -19.12
CA SER A 762 7.32 -24.13 -20.58
C SER A 762 7.16 -22.83 -21.38
N THR A 763 7.78 -22.78 -22.56
CA THR A 763 7.65 -21.64 -23.48
C THR A 763 6.20 -21.39 -23.85
N GLU A 764 5.48 -22.46 -24.20
CA GLU A 764 4.07 -22.41 -24.61
C GLU A 764 3.20 -21.84 -23.48
N ALA A 765 3.45 -22.22 -22.24
CA ALA A 765 2.72 -21.68 -21.09
C ALA A 765 2.99 -20.18 -20.89
N LYS A 766 4.26 -19.73 -21.00
CA LYS A 766 4.59 -18.30 -20.84
C LYS A 766 4.04 -17.45 -21.98
N GLU A 767 4.03 -17.95 -23.21
CA GLU A 767 3.41 -17.27 -24.35
C GLU A 767 1.89 -17.18 -24.20
N ALA A 768 1.23 -18.26 -23.77
CA ALA A 768 -0.21 -18.29 -23.55
C ALA A 768 -0.64 -17.32 -22.43
N VAL A 769 0.10 -17.29 -21.31
CA VAL A 769 -0.16 -16.36 -20.21
C VAL A 769 0.02 -14.91 -20.66
N LEU A 770 1.10 -14.60 -21.38
CA LEU A 770 1.32 -13.24 -21.90
C LEU A 770 0.22 -12.83 -22.88
N ALA A 771 -0.14 -13.69 -23.84
CA ALA A 771 -1.22 -13.41 -24.78
C ALA A 771 -2.53 -13.12 -24.05
N ARG A 772 -2.89 -13.97 -23.07
CA ARG A 772 -4.11 -13.78 -22.27
C ARG A 772 -4.09 -12.46 -21.49
N LEU A 773 -3.00 -12.13 -20.83
CA LEU A 773 -2.85 -10.86 -20.10
C LEU A 773 -2.98 -9.63 -21.01
N LEU A 774 -2.50 -9.70 -22.25
CA LEU A 774 -2.58 -8.61 -23.21
C LEU A 774 -3.98 -8.50 -23.84
N GLU A 775 -4.61 -9.63 -24.16
CA GLU A 775 -5.78 -9.70 -25.06
C GLU A 775 -7.11 -9.84 -24.29
N ASP A 776 -7.15 -10.55 -23.16
CA ASP A 776 -8.37 -10.78 -22.39
C ASP A 776 -8.69 -9.60 -21.46
N ARG A 777 -9.76 -8.88 -21.80
CA ARG A 777 -10.26 -7.71 -21.03
C ARG A 777 -11.30 -8.06 -19.98
N THR A 778 -11.65 -9.34 -19.84
CA THR A 778 -12.63 -9.81 -18.86
C THR A 778 -11.99 -10.24 -17.54
N LEU A 779 -10.66 -10.32 -17.48
CA LEU A 779 -9.93 -10.62 -16.25
C LEU A 779 -10.13 -9.52 -15.21
N GLY A 780 -10.56 -9.93 -14.01
CA GLY A 780 -10.54 -9.08 -12.83
C GLY A 780 -9.10 -8.86 -12.31
N ASN A 781 -8.92 -7.93 -11.37
CA ASN A 781 -7.62 -7.59 -10.83
C ASN A 781 -6.89 -8.80 -10.21
N ASP A 782 -7.57 -9.63 -9.43
CA ASP A 782 -6.97 -10.80 -8.79
C ASP A 782 -6.52 -11.86 -9.80
N HIS A 783 -7.30 -12.05 -10.87
CA HIS A 783 -6.91 -12.93 -11.97
C HIS A 783 -5.71 -12.41 -12.75
N VAL A 784 -5.62 -11.09 -12.95
CA VAL A 784 -4.43 -10.45 -13.54
C VAL A 784 -3.21 -10.68 -12.65
N ASP A 785 -3.32 -10.45 -11.35
CA ASP A 785 -2.23 -10.64 -10.39
C ASP A 785 -1.78 -12.12 -10.31
N ALA A 786 -2.72 -13.07 -10.34
CA ALA A 786 -2.43 -14.49 -10.41
C ALA A 786 -1.62 -14.88 -11.66
N LEU A 787 -2.03 -14.39 -12.83
CA LEU A 787 -1.36 -14.66 -14.10
C LEU A 787 0.01 -13.95 -14.19
N VAL A 788 0.12 -12.72 -13.71
CA VAL A 788 1.39 -12.00 -13.56
C VAL A 788 2.36 -12.79 -12.67
N ALA A 789 1.91 -13.27 -11.51
CA ALA A 789 2.72 -14.06 -10.59
C ALA A 789 3.13 -15.43 -11.17
N ALA A 790 2.34 -15.97 -12.10
CA ALA A 790 2.64 -17.19 -12.84
C ALA A 790 3.65 -16.94 -13.99
N PHE A 791 3.62 -15.76 -14.61
CA PHE A 791 4.56 -15.32 -15.64
C PHE A 791 5.93 -14.96 -15.06
N GLY A 792 5.94 -14.10 -14.02
CA GLY A 792 7.13 -13.47 -13.42
C GLY A 792 7.94 -14.33 -12.46
N VAL A 793 8.05 -15.64 -12.71
CA VAL A 793 8.88 -16.53 -11.88
C VAL A 793 10.35 -16.32 -12.24
N ASP A 794 11.16 -15.82 -11.29
CA ASP A 794 12.58 -15.51 -11.50
C ASP A 794 13.36 -16.69 -12.13
N ALA A 795 13.11 -17.93 -11.67
CA ALA A 795 13.73 -19.14 -12.22
C ALA A 795 13.38 -19.42 -13.69
N HIS A 796 12.27 -18.87 -14.19
CA HIS A 796 11.80 -19.05 -15.57
C HIS A 796 12.29 -17.93 -16.49
N ARG A 797 13.22 -17.07 -16.04
CA ARG A 797 13.72 -15.93 -16.83
C ARG A 797 14.16 -16.32 -18.23
N GLY A 798 14.80 -17.48 -18.40
CA GLY A 798 15.22 -17.98 -19.72
C GLY A 798 14.05 -18.21 -20.70
N LEU A 799 12.86 -18.54 -20.20
CA LEU A 799 11.64 -18.74 -20.99
C LEU A 799 10.93 -17.41 -21.31
N THR A 800 11.01 -16.43 -20.41
CA THR A 800 10.34 -15.12 -20.58
C THR A 800 11.23 -14.11 -21.31
N ALA A 801 12.53 -14.38 -21.48
CA ALA A 801 13.47 -13.46 -22.12
C ALA A 801 13.15 -13.10 -23.57
N PRO A 802 12.78 -14.07 -24.43
CA PRO A 802 12.34 -13.75 -25.79
C PRO A 802 11.09 -12.86 -25.84
N LEU A 803 10.31 -12.80 -24.76
CA LEU A 803 9.04 -12.09 -24.70
C LEU A 803 9.16 -10.63 -24.24
N THR A 804 10.33 -10.19 -23.75
CA THR A 804 10.56 -8.80 -23.31
C THR A 804 10.18 -7.79 -24.40
N THR A 805 10.56 -8.05 -25.66
CA THR A 805 10.25 -7.14 -26.79
C THR A 805 8.75 -7.04 -27.05
N ARG A 806 8.00 -8.15 -26.94
CA ARG A 806 6.54 -8.15 -27.13
C ARG A 806 5.85 -7.36 -26.02
N TYR A 807 6.32 -7.51 -24.78
CA TYR A 807 5.85 -6.72 -23.64
C TYR A 807 6.09 -5.22 -23.86
N LEU A 808 7.31 -4.81 -24.21
CA LEU A 808 7.65 -3.40 -24.42
C LEU A 808 6.81 -2.77 -25.54
N ALA A 809 6.57 -3.51 -26.63
CA ALA A 809 5.73 -3.06 -27.74
C ALA A 809 4.24 -2.87 -27.34
N ALA A 810 3.78 -3.52 -26.26
CA ALA A 810 2.39 -3.46 -25.82
C ALA A 810 2.09 -2.32 -24.82
N LEU A 811 3.13 -1.67 -24.25
CA LEU A 811 2.98 -0.75 -23.10
C LEU A 811 1.96 0.38 -23.33
N GLU A 812 2.05 1.10 -24.45
CA GLU A 812 1.11 2.20 -24.75
C GLU A 812 -0.32 1.70 -25.02
N GLY A 813 -0.45 0.52 -25.63
CA GLY A 813 -1.74 -0.12 -25.86
C GLY A 813 -2.40 -0.57 -24.55
N ILE A 814 -1.60 -1.10 -23.61
CA ILE A 814 -2.05 -1.45 -22.26
C ILE A 814 -2.58 -0.18 -21.57
N TRP A 815 -1.80 0.91 -21.55
CA TRP A 815 -2.17 2.13 -20.85
C TRP A 815 -3.41 2.82 -21.43
N SER A 816 -3.54 2.84 -22.75
CA SER A 816 -4.66 3.54 -23.41
C SER A 816 -5.97 2.77 -23.42
N THR A 817 -5.96 1.46 -23.17
CA THR A 817 -7.17 0.62 -23.33
C THR A 817 -7.64 -0.09 -22.06
N ARG A 818 -6.82 -0.14 -21.01
CA ARG A 818 -7.18 -0.74 -19.72
C ARG A 818 -7.53 0.35 -18.70
N SER A 819 -8.25 -0.02 -17.64
CA SER A 819 -8.32 0.85 -16.46
C SER A 819 -6.92 1.04 -15.88
N GLN A 820 -6.69 2.16 -15.19
CA GLN A 820 -5.35 2.49 -14.70
C GLN A 820 -4.81 1.45 -13.71
N GLU A 821 -5.69 0.81 -12.94
CA GLU A 821 -5.34 -0.26 -12.01
C GLU A 821 -4.86 -1.54 -12.71
N ILE A 822 -5.57 -1.97 -13.76
CA ILE A 822 -5.16 -3.13 -14.55
C ILE A 822 -3.90 -2.81 -15.36
N ALA A 823 -3.82 -1.59 -15.94
CA ALA A 823 -2.64 -1.15 -16.66
C ALA A 823 -1.39 -1.16 -15.77
N THR A 824 -1.48 -0.63 -14.55
CA THR A 824 -0.36 -0.56 -13.60
C THR A 824 0.14 -1.97 -13.23
N ARG A 825 -0.76 -2.92 -12.97
CA ARG A 825 -0.42 -4.33 -12.71
C ARG A 825 0.29 -4.99 -13.88
N LEU A 826 -0.20 -4.77 -15.10
CA LEU A 826 0.41 -5.33 -16.31
C LEU A 826 1.79 -4.73 -16.61
N VAL A 827 1.91 -3.39 -16.52
CA VAL A 827 3.16 -2.67 -16.81
C VAL A 827 4.26 -3.09 -15.84
N THR A 828 3.98 -3.13 -14.54
CA THR A 828 4.97 -3.48 -13.52
C THR A 828 5.18 -4.99 -13.40
N GLY A 829 4.10 -5.77 -13.48
CA GLY A 829 4.11 -7.21 -13.30
C GLY A 829 4.76 -8.00 -14.43
N LEU A 830 4.66 -7.53 -15.67
CA LEU A 830 5.32 -8.15 -16.82
C LEU A 830 6.76 -7.68 -17.02
N PHE A 831 7.22 -6.71 -16.22
CA PHE A 831 8.57 -6.17 -16.32
C PHE A 831 9.62 -7.26 -15.99
N PRO A 832 10.74 -7.36 -16.73
CA PRO A 832 11.76 -8.38 -16.51
C PRO A 832 12.63 -8.10 -15.27
N ALA A 833 12.07 -8.22 -14.07
CA ALA A 833 12.74 -7.88 -12.81
C ALA A 833 13.99 -8.75 -12.52
N ALA A 834 14.01 -10.01 -12.97
CA ALA A 834 15.17 -10.90 -12.90
C ALA A 834 16.08 -10.80 -14.16
N GLY A 835 15.89 -9.74 -14.95
CA GLY A 835 16.59 -9.51 -16.21
C GLY A 835 18.08 -9.22 -16.08
N ASP A 836 18.73 -9.02 -17.21
CA ASP A 836 20.16 -8.75 -17.31
C ASP A 836 20.45 -7.40 -17.99
N SER A 837 21.69 -7.21 -18.41
CA SER A 837 22.12 -6.00 -19.11
C SER A 837 21.44 -5.81 -20.47
N ASP A 838 20.94 -6.88 -21.10
CA ASP A 838 20.28 -6.81 -22.41
C ASP A 838 18.85 -6.29 -22.24
N ASP A 839 18.14 -6.78 -21.22
CA ASP A 839 16.85 -6.22 -20.80
C ASP A 839 16.97 -4.73 -20.45
N LEU A 840 18.00 -4.37 -19.68
CA LEU A 840 18.26 -2.99 -19.30
C LEU A 840 18.44 -2.08 -20.54
N ARG A 841 19.17 -2.56 -21.55
CA ARG A 841 19.34 -1.82 -22.81
C ARG A 841 18.05 -1.75 -23.62
N ALA A 842 17.23 -2.80 -23.62
CA ALA A 842 15.94 -2.81 -24.31
C ALA A 842 14.96 -1.81 -23.70
N VAL A 843 14.83 -1.79 -22.36
CA VAL A 843 13.99 -0.83 -21.64
C VAL A 843 14.49 0.60 -21.83
N ARG A 844 15.80 0.84 -21.73
CA ARG A 844 16.40 2.17 -21.97
C ARG A 844 16.10 2.67 -23.38
N ARG A 845 16.19 1.79 -24.39
CA ARG A 845 15.84 2.12 -25.77
C ARG A 845 14.36 2.50 -25.89
N TRP A 846 13.47 1.70 -25.30
CA TRP A 846 12.03 2.02 -25.29
C TRP A 846 11.77 3.41 -24.67
N LEU A 847 12.39 3.71 -23.52
CA LEU A 847 12.25 5.02 -22.86
C LEU A 847 12.73 6.20 -23.72
N ALA A 848 13.78 6.01 -24.53
CA ALA A 848 14.29 7.01 -25.46
C ALA A 848 13.43 7.15 -26.72
N ASP A 849 12.92 6.04 -27.25
CA ASP A 849 12.12 6.05 -28.48
C ASP A 849 10.67 6.55 -28.24
N HIS A 850 10.18 6.53 -27.00
CA HIS A 850 8.79 6.85 -26.63
C HIS A 850 8.72 8.03 -25.65
N GLU A 851 9.46 9.11 -25.90
CA GLU A 851 9.45 10.33 -25.05
C GLU A 851 8.06 10.94 -24.85
N GLN A 852 7.16 10.74 -25.83
CA GLN A 852 5.79 11.27 -25.83
C GLN A 852 4.76 10.32 -25.21
N ALA A 853 5.18 9.13 -24.74
CA ALA A 853 4.29 8.22 -24.02
C ALA A 853 3.74 8.91 -22.75
N PRO A 854 2.53 8.53 -22.28
CA PRO A 854 1.93 9.12 -21.09
C PRO A 854 2.91 9.19 -19.89
N PRO A 855 3.07 10.34 -19.22
CA PRO A 855 4.05 10.50 -18.13
C PRO A 855 3.90 9.46 -17.01
N ALA A 856 2.68 9.11 -16.63
CA ALA A 856 2.40 8.11 -15.62
C ALA A 856 2.85 6.69 -16.06
N LEU A 857 2.66 6.32 -17.33
CA LEU A 857 3.21 5.08 -17.89
C LEU A 857 4.75 5.09 -17.85
N ARG A 858 5.37 6.16 -18.34
CA ARG A 858 6.84 6.30 -18.35
C ARG A 858 7.41 6.20 -16.94
N ARG A 859 6.76 6.81 -15.94
CA ARG A 859 7.12 6.73 -14.53
C ARG A 859 7.15 5.28 -14.03
N LEU A 860 6.14 4.47 -14.33
CA LEU A 860 6.12 3.05 -13.93
C LEU A 860 7.26 2.25 -14.56
N VAL A 861 7.58 2.52 -15.82
CA VAL A 861 8.71 1.86 -16.52
C VAL A 861 10.05 2.29 -15.92
N LEU A 862 10.25 3.59 -15.64
CA LEU A 862 11.44 4.12 -14.97
C LEU A 862 11.65 3.53 -13.58
N ARG A 863 10.58 3.40 -12.80
CA ARG A 863 10.62 2.80 -11.45
C ARG A 863 11.16 1.36 -11.51
N SER A 864 10.63 0.54 -12.41
CA SER A 864 11.08 -0.84 -12.61
C SER A 864 12.49 -0.91 -13.22
N TYR A 865 12.82 0.04 -14.09
CA TYR A 865 14.15 0.19 -14.67
C TYR A 865 15.21 0.44 -13.60
N ASP A 866 14.96 1.35 -12.65
CA ASP A 866 15.88 1.67 -11.55
C ASP A 866 16.19 0.46 -10.67
N ASP A 867 15.19 -0.38 -10.38
CA ASP A 867 15.38 -1.61 -9.62
C ASP A 867 16.22 -2.65 -10.37
N LEU A 868 16.00 -2.78 -11.69
CA LEU A 868 16.80 -3.68 -12.54
C LEU A 868 18.24 -3.16 -12.69
N ASP A 869 18.43 -1.86 -12.94
CA ASP A 869 19.75 -1.23 -13.02
C ASP A 869 20.54 -1.48 -11.73
N ARG A 870 19.92 -1.23 -10.59
CA ARG A 870 20.48 -1.53 -9.27
C ARG A 870 20.88 -2.99 -9.15
N ALA A 871 19.99 -3.92 -9.53
CA ALA A 871 20.28 -5.34 -9.47
C ALA A 871 21.47 -5.74 -10.36
N VAL A 872 21.60 -5.17 -11.56
CA VAL A 872 22.76 -5.36 -12.45
C VAL A 872 24.04 -4.82 -11.80
N ARG A 873 24.02 -3.58 -11.28
CA ARG A 873 25.18 -2.96 -10.62
C ARG A 873 25.68 -3.75 -9.41
N VAL A 874 24.78 -4.28 -8.59
CA VAL A 874 25.14 -5.11 -7.43
C VAL A 874 25.81 -6.40 -7.88
N ARG A 875 25.26 -7.09 -8.89
CA ARG A 875 25.87 -8.31 -9.47
C ARG A 875 27.28 -8.07 -10.02
N ASP A 876 27.49 -6.93 -10.68
CA ASP A 876 28.78 -6.55 -11.25
C ASP A 876 29.80 -6.20 -10.15
N ALA A 877 29.38 -5.55 -9.07
CA ALA A 877 30.24 -5.20 -7.94
C ALA A 877 30.77 -6.46 -7.23
N THR A 878 29.90 -7.44 -6.97
CA THR A 878 30.29 -8.74 -6.37
C THR A 878 31.26 -9.51 -7.27
N SER A 879 31.04 -9.48 -8.59
CA SER A 879 31.93 -10.13 -9.56
C SER A 879 33.34 -9.55 -9.56
N ARG A 880 33.48 -8.22 -9.41
CA ARG A 880 34.80 -7.57 -9.32
C ARG A 880 35.55 -7.93 -8.05
N ARG A 881 34.87 -7.92 -6.90
CA ARG A 881 35.48 -8.29 -5.61
C ARG A 881 35.93 -9.74 -5.57
N SER A 882 35.20 -10.63 -6.26
CA SER A 882 35.56 -12.05 -6.39
C SER A 882 36.73 -12.29 -7.33
N ALA A 883 37.02 -11.35 -8.24
CA ALA A 883 38.17 -11.41 -9.14
C ALA A 883 39.44 -10.80 -8.51
N ASP A 884 39.28 -9.87 -7.57
CA ASP A 884 40.37 -9.21 -6.83
C ASP A 884 40.83 -10.00 -5.58
N ALA A 885 40.04 -10.98 -5.12
CA ALA A 885 40.32 -11.87 -3.98
C ALA A 885 40.84 -13.24 -4.44
#